data_AF-A0A8T4LRY2-F1
#
_entry.id   AF-A0A8T4LRY2-F1
#
_cell.length_a   1.000
_cell.length_b   1.000
_cell.length_c   1.000
_cell.angle_alpha   90.00
_cell.angle_beta   90.00
_cell.angle_gamma   90.00
#
_symmetry.space_group_name_H-M   'P 1'
#
loop_
_entity.id
_entity.type
_entity.pdbx_description
1 polymer ?
#
loop_
_entity_poly.entity_id
_entity_poly.type
_entity_poly.pdbx_seq_one_letter_code
_entity_poly.pdbx_strand_id
1 'polypeptide(L)'
;MIKFIVKNSNIAGTIDATPSKSYTHRAIICAALASGVSTIINPLISDDTEATLTACEALGAEILDKNEERIVIKGTGGKLKAKNTTINCNESGSTLRFLIPLAALADKEIIFTGKTGLATRPIDDLLNALAQLGVKSTYASEDKKLPMKICGTGSLTGGKIAIRGNVSSQFISGLLFALPLAINDSEIVITTEVESKDYIEITLDVLKKFGIKVEHSRDLIEFKIKGKQQYKSCEYTVEGDYSSAAFMLVAGAIAGNGVTINNLNKNSKQGDKRIVDLLKEMGAKINVEENSVSVERSELRAVPIDAKDIPDLIPILAIAATQANFTTVIKNVGRLRLKESDRLQGVLNIITSLRGTAKIENNSIAIRGIASLKGAEVETLNDHRLVMAASVAGLVADGETIIRDPTAIKKSYPNFYDNLRKLGADTMARSNTFGNALKITLIGESHGKRIGVIIEGVLKDIEISQEFIQSEVDKRRSTSALTTPRKESDTVNIVSGIKDGKTTSETIRIEIENKDVKSETYEKTRNLIRPGHADYTAREKYASVFDYRGGGFLSGRMTACYVAAGAIAKKILERLEIKVLAHTVQVGNVKVKRTLSDEELEQNHLSNLVRCADLEKAKEMEIAIEKAKSKNDSLGGIIECRVLNMPVGVGEPVFYSLESELAQAMFSIPAVKGVEFGAGFKAAGMRGSEHNDPIKIENGKLVTLTNNAGGIQGGLSNGMPIAFRIAIKPTSSIAKEQQTVDIKKMEDAKIAVFGRHDPCIAIRAPPIVEAMAALSIADLLLAGRFVK
;
A
#
# COMPACT_ATOMS: atom_id res chain seq x y z
N MET A 1 -8.41 -1.70 -3.36
CA MET A 1 -7.91 -0.61 -2.49
C MET A 1 -7.52 -1.19 -1.14
N ILE A 2 -6.25 -1.00 -0.73
CA ILE A 2 -5.73 -1.48 0.55
C ILE A 2 -6.49 -0.73 1.67
N LYS A 3 -6.99 -1.45 2.66
CA LYS A 3 -7.61 -0.85 3.87
C LYS A 3 -6.80 -1.24 5.09
N PHE A 4 -6.64 -0.29 6.01
CA PHE A 4 -5.99 -0.52 7.29
C PHE A 4 -7.01 -0.40 8.41
N ILE A 5 -7.05 -1.37 9.32
CA ILE A 5 -8.02 -1.39 10.41
C ILE A 5 -7.29 -1.09 11.71
N VAL A 6 -7.83 -0.16 12.49
CA VAL A 6 -7.41 0.14 13.86
C VAL A 6 -8.58 -0.12 14.79
N LYS A 7 -8.33 -0.83 15.88
CA LYS A 7 -9.32 -1.10 16.93
C LYS A 7 -8.98 -0.35 18.21
N ASN A 8 -10.00 -0.25 19.07
CA ASN A 8 -9.83 0.23 20.43
C ASN A 8 -8.71 -0.55 21.13
N SER A 9 -7.67 0.15 21.55
CA SER A 9 -6.50 -0.46 22.17
C SER A 9 -5.76 0.52 23.07
N ASN A 10 -5.16 0.00 24.14
CA ASN A 10 -4.21 0.76 24.95
C ASN A 10 -2.81 0.54 24.39
N ILE A 11 -1.99 1.58 24.40
CA ILE A 11 -0.63 1.53 23.87
C ILE A 11 0.41 1.85 24.94
N ALA A 12 1.61 1.28 24.88
CA ALA A 12 2.72 1.56 25.77
C ALA A 12 4.06 1.18 25.14
N GLY A 13 5.15 1.77 25.61
CA GLY A 13 6.51 1.45 25.19
C GLY A 13 7.27 2.64 24.61
N THR A 14 8.37 2.33 23.94
CA THR A 14 9.32 3.33 23.44
C THR A 14 9.53 3.17 21.93
N ILE A 15 9.56 4.29 21.22
CA ILE A 15 9.89 4.38 19.80
C ILE A 15 10.84 5.55 19.55
N ASP A 16 11.50 5.56 18.39
CA ASP A 16 12.29 6.71 17.94
C ASP A 16 11.46 7.59 17.00
N ALA A 17 11.62 8.92 17.11
CA ALA A 17 11.00 9.85 16.19
C ALA A 17 11.54 9.65 14.77
N THR A 18 10.64 9.67 13.78
CA THR A 18 11.04 9.70 12.37
C THR A 18 11.86 10.98 12.10
N PRO A 19 12.87 10.96 11.22
CA PRO A 19 13.66 12.16 10.95
C PRO A 19 12.83 13.28 10.32
N SER A 20 13.19 14.54 10.59
CA SER A 20 12.42 15.68 10.08
C SER A 20 12.57 15.85 8.57
N LYS A 21 11.42 15.78 7.89
CA LYS A 21 11.31 16.07 6.45
C LYS A 21 11.80 17.49 6.14
N SER A 22 11.40 18.45 6.97
CA SER A 22 11.71 19.87 6.80
C SER A 22 13.21 20.13 6.87
N TYR A 23 13.92 19.51 7.83
CA TYR A 23 15.37 19.61 7.92
C TYR A 23 16.07 18.86 6.78
N THR A 24 15.57 17.67 6.43
CA THR A 24 16.16 16.85 5.35
C THR A 24 16.20 17.60 4.01
N HIS A 25 15.09 18.22 3.59
CA HIS A 25 15.08 19.04 2.36
C HIS A 25 16.16 20.12 2.35
N ARG A 26 16.29 20.84 3.47
CA ARG A 26 17.19 21.99 3.59
C ARG A 26 18.65 21.53 3.64
N ALA A 27 18.92 20.44 4.36
CA ALA A 27 20.24 19.82 4.42
C ALA A 27 20.68 19.34 3.03
N ILE A 28 19.79 18.68 2.26
CA ILE A 28 20.08 18.25 0.88
C ILE A 28 20.42 19.45 -0.01
N ILE A 29 19.62 20.52 0.04
CA ILE A 29 19.83 21.72 -0.77
C ILE A 29 21.15 22.41 -0.39
N CYS A 30 21.40 22.64 0.89
CA CYS A 30 22.65 23.26 1.34
C CYS A 30 23.89 22.42 1.00
N ALA A 31 23.80 21.09 1.15
CA ALA A 31 24.85 20.17 0.75
C ALA A 31 25.11 20.19 -0.77
N ALA A 32 24.06 20.27 -1.58
CA ALA A 32 24.16 20.39 -3.03
C ALA A 32 24.79 21.72 -3.48
N LEU A 33 24.61 22.79 -2.71
CA LEU A 33 25.22 24.11 -2.97
C LEU A 33 26.65 24.22 -2.40
N ALA A 34 27.03 23.37 -1.45
CA ALA A 34 28.32 23.41 -0.78
C ALA A 34 29.52 23.16 -1.70
N SER A 35 30.67 23.72 -1.32
CA SER A 35 31.96 23.32 -1.90
C SER A 35 32.50 22.10 -1.15
N GLY A 36 32.72 20.99 -1.87
CA GLY A 36 33.22 19.73 -1.31
C GLY A 36 32.12 18.67 -1.12
N VAL A 37 32.36 17.73 -0.20
CA VAL A 37 31.47 16.59 0.08
C VAL A 37 30.83 16.77 1.45
N SER A 38 29.50 16.73 1.52
CA SER A 38 28.74 16.78 2.77
C SER A 38 28.10 15.43 3.05
N THR A 39 27.98 15.08 4.33
CA THR A 39 27.30 13.87 4.79
C THR A 39 26.09 14.27 5.62
N ILE A 40 24.89 13.87 5.20
CA ILE A 40 23.65 14.06 5.94
C ILE A 40 23.36 12.76 6.68
N ILE A 41 23.38 12.79 8.01
CA ILE A 41 23.12 11.64 8.89
C ILE A 41 21.65 11.62 9.31
N ASN A 42 21.07 10.41 9.37
CA ASN A 42 19.68 10.15 9.72
C ASN A 42 18.67 10.90 8.81
N PRO A 43 18.82 10.90 7.48
CA PRO A 43 17.90 11.61 6.60
C PRO A 43 16.52 10.94 6.56
N LEU A 44 15.46 11.71 6.35
CA LEU A 44 14.18 11.11 5.98
C LEU A 44 14.20 10.73 4.49
N ILE A 45 14.14 9.44 4.19
CA ILE A 45 13.92 8.95 2.82
C ILE A 45 12.42 8.83 2.55
N SER A 46 11.88 9.74 1.72
CA SER A 46 10.47 9.77 1.31
C SER A 46 10.32 10.31 -0.10
N ASP A 47 9.13 10.14 -0.70
CA ASP A 47 8.84 10.61 -2.07
C ASP A 47 9.21 12.10 -2.29
N ASP A 48 9.03 12.93 -1.26
CA ASP A 48 9.32 14.37 -1.33
C ASP A 48 10.83 14.67 -1.27
N THR A 49 11.56 14.03 -0.34
CA THR A 49 13.00 14.27 -0.17
C THR A 49 13.81 13.64 -1.29
N GLU A 50 13.34 12.51 -1.83
CA GLU A 50 13.82 11.93 -3.08
C GLU A 50 13.65 12.90 -4.25
N ALA A 51 12.46 13.50 -4.40
CA ALA A 51 12.25 14.52 -5.44
C ALA A 51 13.22 15.71 -5.29
N THR A 52 13.54 16.13 -4.05
CA THR A 52 14.56 17.17 -3.82
C THR A 52 15.96 16.70 -4.20
N LEU A 53 16.33 15.46 -3.85
CA LEU A 53 17.63 14.89 -4.16
C LEU A 53 17.86 14.79 -5.68
N THR A 54 16.90 14.18 -6.40
CA THR A 54 16.92 14.09 -7.86
C THR A 54 17.00 15.46 -8.52
N ALA A 55 16.30 16.44 -7.99
CA ALA A 55 16.31 17.78 -8.54
C ALA A 55 17.64 18.53 -8.28
N CYS A 56 18.27 18.32 -7.12
CA CYS A 56 19.61 18.82 -6.84
C CYS A 56 20.67 18.17 -7.76
N GLU A 57 20.53 16.88 -8.03
CA GLU A 57 21.37 16.16 -9.00
C GLU A 57 21.18 16.70 -10.43
N ALA A 58 19.94 16.96 -10.85
CA ALA A 58 19.62 17.61 -12.12
C ALA A 58 20.28 18.99 -12.26
N LEU A 59 20.41 19.74 -11.16
CA LEU A 59 21.10 21.04 -11.09
C LEU A 59 22.63 20.93 -10.97
N GLY A 60 23.19 19.72 -10.94
CA GLY A 60 24.62 19.48 -11.09
C GLY A 60 25.32 18.83 -9.89
N ALA A 61 24.64 18.62 -8.76
CA ALA A 61 25.22 17.88 -7.64
C ALA A 61 25.47 16.41 -8.02
N GLU A 62 26.29 15.72 -7.23
CA GLU A 62 26.62 14.30 -7.41
C GLU A 62 26.32 13.54 -6.11
N ILE A 63 25.47 12.51 -6.18
CA ILE A 63 25.09 11.68 -5.05
C ILE A 63 26.06 10.50 -4.98
N LEU A 64 26.89 10.46 -3.95
CA LEU A 64 27.95 9.45 -3.82
C LEU A 64 27.49 8.20 -3.05
N ASP A 65 26.58 8.38 -2.09
CA ASP A 65 26.00 7.30 -1.29
C ASP A 65 24.60 7.73 -0.80
N LYS A 66 23.68 6.76 -0.70
CA LYS A 66 22.32 6.94 -0.19
C LYS A 66 21.79 5.66 0.42
N ASN A 67 21.47 5.73 1.71
CA ASN A 67 20.74 4.70 2.44
C ASN A 67 19.92 5.35 3.58
N GLU A 68 19.29 4.54 4.43
CA GLU A 68 18.46 5.03 5.53
C GLU A 68 19.25 5.75 6.63
N GLU A 69 20.55 5.45 6.78
CA GLU A 69 21.40 6.04 7.81
C GLU A 69 22.05 7.34 7.33
N ARG A 70 22.34 7.47 6.03
CA ARG A 70 23.02 8.66 5.49
C ARG A 70 22.80 8.92 4.00
N ILE A 71 22.98 10.18 3.62
CA ILE A 71 23.17 10.63 2.22
C ILE A 71 24.52 11.35 2.12
N VAL A 72 25.35 10.99 1.14
CA VAL A 72 26.63 11.66 0.86
C VAL A 72 26.53 12.42 -0.46
N ILE A 73 26.71 13.74 -0.42
CA ILE A 73 26.53 14.63 -1.57
C ILE A 73 27.81 15.40 -1.84
N LYS A 74 28.31 15.31 -3.07
CA LYS A 74 29.33 16.23 -3.58
C LYS A 74 28.64 17.42 -4.22
N GLY A 75 28.79 18.57 -3.57
CA GLY A 75 28.12 19.81 -3.94
C GLY A 75 28.75 20.51 -5.14
N THR A 76 27.99 21.45 -5.70
CA THR A 76 28.32 22.23 -6.90
C THR A 76 29.24 23.42 -6.63
N GLY A 77 29.50 23.74 -5.36
CA GLY A 77 30.18 24.97 -4.97
C GLY A 77 29.44 26.24 -5.39
N GLY A 78 28.11 26.18 -5.47
CA GLY A 78 27.23 27.28 -5.86
C GLY A 78 27.15 27.52 -7.38
N LYS A 79 27.83 26.72 -8.21
CA LYS A 79 27.81 26.83 -9.67
C LYS A 79 26.90 25.75 -10.26
N LEU A 80 25.62 26.09 -10.44
CA LEU A 80 24.61 25.16 -10.91
C LEU A 80 24.71 24.92 -12.42
N LYS A 81 25.42 23.86 -12.80
CA LYS A 81 25.50 23.38 -14.18
C LYS A 81 24.46 22.29 -14.39
N ALA A 82 23.36 22.64 -15.04
CA ALA A 82 22.23 21.75 -15.19
C ALA A 82 22.58 20.55 -16.09
N LYS A 83 22.55 19.34 -15.49
CA LYS A 83 22.67 18.05 -16.19
C LYS A 83 21.37 17.70 -16.92
N ASN A 84 20.23 18.10 -16.36
CA ASN A 84 18.92 17.94 -16.97
C ASN A 84 18.14 19.26 -16.85
N THR A 85 17.44 19.64 -17.92
CA THR A 85 16.62 20.87 -17.95
C THR A 85 15.20 20.64 -17.47
N THR A 86 14.74 19.39 -17.30
CA THR A 86 13.41 19.08 -16.75
C THR A 86 13.52 18.46 -15.37
N ILE A 87 12.84 19.07 -14.39
CA ILE A 87 12.79 18.63 -13.00
C ILE A 87 11.34 18.24 -12.66
N ASN A 88 11.11 16.96 -12.39
CA ASN A 88 9.82 16.48 -11.90
C ASN A 88 9.76 16.54 -10.37
N CYS A 89 8.93 17.44 -9.85
CA CYS A 89 8.73 17.62 -8.41
C CYS A 89 7.74 16.61 -7.80
N ASN A 90 7.19 15.69 -8.59
CA ASN A 90 6.14 14.75 -8.19
C ASN A 90 4.93 15.48 -7.56
N GLU A 91 4.64 15.23 -6.27
CA GLU A 91 3.62 15.96 -5.49
C GLU A 91 4.23 16.92 -4.45
N SER A 92 5.57 17.06 -4.44
CA SER A 92 6.31 17.82 -3.43
C SER A 92 6.28 19.32 -3.71
N GLY A 93 5.39 20.02 -3.00
CA GLY A 93 5.35 21.49 -3.01
C GLY A 93 6.60 22.14 -2.42
N SER A 94 7.24 21.48 -1.45
CA SER A 94 8.50 21.97 -0.86
C SER A 94 9.63 21.95 -1.88
N THR A 95 9.80 20.83 -2.58
CA THR A 95 10.81 20.69 -3.65
C THR A 95 10.63 21.78 -4.69
N LEU A 96 9.42 21.95 -5.23
CA LEU A 96 9.14 22.96 -6.25
C LEU A 96 9.52 24.38 -5.78
N ARG A 97 9.04 24.79 -4.60
CA ARG A 97 9.19 26.17 -4.12
C ARG A 97 10.60 26.50 -3.67
N PHE A 98 11.35 25.54 -3.16
CA PHE A 98 12.76 25.76 -2.81
C PHE A 98 13.65 25.84 -4.04
N LEU A 99 13.32 25.10 -5.11
CA LEU A 99 14.18 25.00 -6.28
C LEU A 99 13.90 26.04 -7.36
N ILE A 100 12.70 26.62 -7.42
CA ILE A 100 12.39 27.72 -8.35
C ILE A 100 13.41 28.87 -8.25
N PRO A 101 13.78 29.37 -7.05
CA PRO A 101 14.83 30.40 -6.94
C PRO A 101 16.22 29.92 -7.34
N LEU A 102 16.54 28.64 -7.11
CA LEU A 102 17.82 28.06 -7.53
C LEU A 102 17.91 27.86 -9.05
N ALA A 103 16.79 27.58 -9.72
CA ALA A 103 16.77 27.49 -11.18
C ALA A 103 17.20 28.80 -11.86
N ALA A 104 16.98 29.96 -11.23
CA ALA A 104 17.47 31.24 -11.75
C ALA A 104 19.02 31.33 -11.75
N LEU A 105 19.69 30.58 -10.88
CA LEU A 105 21.16 30.47 -10.83
C LEU A 105 21.74 29.45 -11.82
N ALA A 106 20.89 28.62 -12.45
CA ALA A 106 21.34 27.61 -13.39
C ALA A 106 21.88 28.22 -14.69
N ASP A 107 22.81 27.52 -15.35
CA ASP A 107 23.39 27.90 -16.66
C ASP A 107 22.45 27.68 -17.85
N LYS A 108 21.26 27.11 -17.62
CA LYS A 108 20.25 26.77 -18.62
C LYS A 108 18.84 27.08 -18.12
N GLU A 109 17.89 27.15 -19.06
CA GLU A 109 16.47 27.15 -18.74
C GLU A 109 16.06 25.84 -18.05
N ILE A 110 15.30 25.94 -16.97
CA ILE A 110 14.79 24.81 -16.19
C ILE A 110 13.26 24.76 -16.28
N ILE A 111 12.74 23.58 -16.55
CA ILE A 111 11.32 23.26 -16.66
C ILE A 111 10.91 22.43 -15.45
N PHE A 112 9.94 22.91 -14.68
CA PHE A 112 9.37 22.16 -13.57
C PHE A 112 8.07 21.46 -13.98
N THR A 113 7.96 20.18 -13.67
CA THR A 113 6.76 19.34 -13.88
C THR A 113 6.27 18.75 -12.54
N GLY A 114 5.05 18.21 -12.52
CA GLY A 114 4.46 17.60 -11.32
C GLY A 114 3.14 16.89 -11.60
N LYS A 115 2.62 16.14 -10.62
CA LYS A 115 1.31 15.45 -10.69
C LYS A 115 0.14 16.39 -10.38
N THR A 116 -1.09 15.95 -10.65
CA THR A 116 -2.33 16.75 -10.67
C THR A 116 -2.52 17.67 -9.46
N GLY A 117 -2.25 17.21 -8.23
CA GLY A 117 -2.42 18.02 -7.01
C GLY A 117 -1.35 19.08 -6.77
N LEU A 118 -0.17 18.98 -7.42
CA LEU A 118 0.87 20.00 -7.35
C LEU A 118 0.61 21.14 -8.35
N ALA A 119 -0.01 20.82 -9.49
CA ALA A 119 -0.24 21.74 -10.61
C ALA A 119 -1.09 22.96 -10.26
N THR A 120 -1.93 22.88 -9.22
CA THR A 120 -2.84 23.95 -8.77
C THR A 120 -2.32 24.75 -7.58
N ARG A 121 -1.14 24.42 -7.04
CA ARG A 121 -0.63 25.10 -5.83
C ARG A 121 -0.14 26.52 -6.16
N PRO A 122 -0.41 27.51 -5.30
CA PRO A 122 0.01 28.88 -5.54
C PRO A 122 1.54 29.00 -5.51
N ILE A 123 2.10 29.65 -6.53
CA ILE A 123 3.51 30.04 -6.66
C ILE A 123 3.71 31.45 -7.25
N ASP A 124 2.65 32.12 -7.70
CA ASP A 124 2.73 33.42 -8.39
C ASP A 124 3.44 34.50 -7.55
N ASP A 125 3.24 34.56 -6.22
CA ASP A 125 3.98 35.49 -5.35
C ASP A 125 5.50 35.29 -5.39
N LEU A 126 5.95 34.03 -5.50
CA LEU A 126 7.38 33.71 -5.63
C LEU A 126 7.92 34.15 -7.00
N LEU A 127 7.14 33.96 -8.07
CA LEU A 127 7.53 34.38 -9.42
C LEU A 127 7.61 35.90 -9.53
N ASN A 128 6.64 36.61 -8.95
CA ASN A 128 6.64 38.07 -8.87
C ASN A 128 7.84 38.61 -8.06
N ALA A 129 8.24 37.90 -6.99
CA ALA A 129 9.44 38.22 -6.23
C ALA A 129 10.71 38.05 -7.07
N LEU A 130 10.83 36.97 -7.86
CA LEU A 130 11.97 36.75 -8.75
C LEU A 130 11.99 37.73 -9.94
N ALA A 131 10.83 38.13 -10.46
CA ALA A 131 10.73 39.13 -11.52
C ALA A 131 11.30 40.49 -11.10
N GLN A 132 11.20 40.87 -9.82
CA GLN A 132 11.84 42.09 -9.28
C GLN A 132 13.38 42.04 -9.37
N LEU A 133 13.97 40.84 -9.43
CA LEU A 133 15.40 40.63 -9.68
C LEU A 133 15.75 40.46 -11.17
N GLY A 134 14.79 40.63 -12.07
CA GLY A 134 14.96 40.46 -13.51
C GLY A 134 14.88 39.03 -14.02
N VAL A 135 14.45 38.07 -13.19
CA VAL A 135 14.26 36.67 -13.61
C VAL A 135 12.98 36.53 -14.43
N LYS A 136 13.08 35.89 -15.60
CA LYS A 136 11.92 35.60 -16.45
C LYS A 136 11.37 34.20 -16.18
N SER A 137 10.04 34.09 -16.13
CA SER A 137 9.33 32.83 -15.96
C SER A 137 8.12 32.75 -16.88
N THR A 138 7.80 31.57 -17.41
CA THR A 138 6.62 31.34 -18.26
C THR A 138 5.90 30.04 -17.88
N TYR A 139 4.58 30.05 -17.93
CA TYR A 139 3.78 28.81 -17.85
C TYR A 139 3.61 28.24 -19.26
N ALA A 140 3.57 26.91 -19.38
CA ALA A 140 3.28 26.26 -20.65
C ALA A 140 1.78 26.33 -21.03
N SER A 141 0.90 26.53 -20.04
CA SER A 141 -0.55 26.59 -20.21
C SER A 141 -1.12 27.96 -19.79
N GLU A 142 -2.23 28.35 -20.42
CA GLU A 142 -2.94 29.61 -20.10
C GLU A 142 -3.60 29.58 -18.71
N ASP A 143 -3.91 28.40 -18.18
CA ASP A 143 -4.51 28.21 -16.86
C ASP A 143 -3.48 28.31 -15.70
N LYS A 144 -2.25 28.74 -16.00
CA LYS A 144 -1.14 28.92 -15.05
C LYS A 144 -0.83 27.68 -14.21
N LYS A 145 -0.85 26.51 -14.83
CA LYS A 145 -0.49 25.25 -14.19
C LYS A 145 0.88 24.77 -14.64
N LEU A 146 1.48 23.87 -13.86
CA LEU A 146 2.65 23.12 -14.31
C LEU A 146 2.32 22.36 -15.61
N PRO A 147 3.25 22.27 -16.57
CA PRO A 147 4.65 22.63 -16.44
C PRO A 147 4.94 24.13 -16.57
N MET A 148 5.99 24.57 -15.88
CA MET A 148 6.45 25.96 -15.93
C MET A 148 7.96 26.05 -16.18
N LYS A 149 8.41 27.19 -16.69
CA LYS A 149 9.81 27.45 -17.05
C LYS A 149 10.38 28.61 -16.27
N ILE A 150 11.61 28.47 -15.82
CA ILE A 150 12.44 29.53 -15.24
C ILE A 150 13.68 29.70 -16.13
N CYS A 151 13.90 30.90 -16.66
CA CYS A 151 15.09 31.19 -17.45
C CYS A 151 16.30 31.32 -16.51
N GLY A 152 17.20 30.32 -16.52
CA GLY A 152 18.46 30.39 -15.80
C GLY A 152 19.42 31.35 -16.50
N THR A 153 20.00 32.29 -15.73
CA THR A 153 20.94 33.31 -16.22
C THR A 153 22.39 33.01 -15.82
N GLY A 154 22.65 31.86 -15.20
CA GLY A 154 23.94 31.46 -14.63
C GLY A 154 24.38 32.26 -13.39
N SER A 155 23.63 33.31 -13.04
CA SER A 155 23.87 34.17 -11.87
C SER A 155 22.62 34.99 -11.54
N LEU A 156 22.48 35.38 -10.27
CA LEU A 156 21.46 36.33 -9.82
C LEU A 156 22.14 37.66 -9.48
N THR A 157 21.57 38.77 -9.94
CA THR A 157 22.13 40.11 -9.67
C THR A 157 22.09 40.47 -8.19
N GLY A 158 21.04 40.05 -7.47
CA GLY A 158 20.72 40.56 -6.13
C GLY A 158 19.98 41.90 -6.18
N GLY A 159 19.53 42.39 -5.02
CA GLY A 159 18.76 43.63 -4.91
C GLY A 159 17.62 43.53 -3.89
N LYS A 160 16.73 44.53 -3.91
CA LYS A 160 15.58 44.61 -3.00
C LYS A 160 14.38 43.88 -3.57
N ILE A 161 13.73 43.06 -2.76
CA ILE A 161 12.59 42.22 -3.13
C ILE A 161 11.49 42.43 -2.10
N ALA A 162 10.27 42.67 -2.56
CA ALA A 162 9.08 42.66 -1.74
C ALA A 162 8.27 41.38 -1.97
N ILE A 163 7.87 40.68 -0.89
CA ILE A 163 7.07 39.45 -0.98
C ILE A 163 6.05 39.36 0.17
N ARG A 164 4.90 38.74 -0.07
CA ARG A 164 3.88 38.51 0.97
C ARG A 164 4.30 37.40 1.94
N GLY A 165 4.17 37.65 3.24
CA GLY A 165 4.52 36.71 4.32
C GLY A 165 3.42 35.72 4.68
N ASN A 166 2.18 36.02 4.32
CA ASN A 166 0.99 35.24 4.67
C ASN A 166 0.56 34.22 3.61
N VAL A 167 1.42 33.90 2.65
CA VAL A 167 1.12 32.91 1.58
C VAL A 167 1.88 31.60 1.83
N SER A 168 3.22 31.66 1.81
CA SER A 168 4.06 30.48 2.06
C SER A 168 5.46 30.84 2.56
N SER A 169 5.83 30.33 3.74
CA SER A 169 7.19 30.43 4.30
C SER A 169 8.25 29.76 3.41
N GLN A 170 7.82 28.83 2.54
CA GLN A 170 8.71 28.15 1.61
C GLN A 170 9.24 29.06 0.51
N PHE A 171 8.50 30.12 0.14
CA PHE A 171 8.95 31.10 -0.84
C PHE A 171 10.16 31.88 -0.32
N ILE A 172 10.04 32.37 0.92
CA ILE A 172 11.11 33.08 1.62
C ILE A 172 12.32 32.16 1.79
N SER A 173 12.09 30.91 2.20
CA SER A 173 13.17 29.91 2.34
C SER A 173 13.89 29.63 1.03
N GLY A 174 13.17 29.49 -0.10
CA GLY A 174 13.77 29.34 -1.42
C GLY A 174 14.68 30.51 -1.80
N LEU A 175 14.22 31.74 -1.57
CA LEU A 175 15.02 32.95 -1.78
C LEU A 175 16.27 32.97 -0.88
N LEU A 176 16.14 32.56 0.39
CA LEU A 176 17.25 32.48 1.33
C LEU A 176 18.30 31.43 0.92
N PHE A 177 17.96 30.41 0.12
CA PHE A 177 18.96 29.51 -0.48
C PHE A 177 19.73 30.16 -1.62
N ALA A 178 19.04 30.91 -2.49
CA ALA A 178 19.59 31.45 -3.73
C ALA A 178 20.39 32.75 -3.54
N LEU A 179 19.85 33.71 -2.77
CA LEU A 179 20.41 35.06 -2.65
C LEU A 179 21.81 35.15 -2.02
N PRO A 180 22.26 34.24 -1.13
CA PRO A 180 23.65 34.23 -0.68
C PRO A 180 24.66 34.07 -1.83
N LEU A 181 24.24 33.48 -2.96
CA LEU A 181 25.06 33.28 -4.16
C LEU A 181 24.93 34.42 -5.19
N ALA A 182 24.11 35.44 -4.92
CA ALA A 182 23.94 36.58 -5.81
C ALA A 182 25.21 37.43 -5.95
N ILE A 183 25.32 38.18 -7.04
CA ILE A 183 26.48 39.04 -7.33
C ILE A 183 26.56 40.20 -6.33
N ASN A 184 25.41 40.83 -6.04
CA ASN A 184 25.28 41.92 -5.10
C ASN A 184 24.48 41.49 -3.86
N ASP A 185 24.58 42.32 -2.82
CA ASP A 185 23.77 42.17 -1.62
C ASP A 185 22.28 42.27 -1.93
N SER A 186 21.47 41.55 -1.15
CA SER A 186 20.04 41.46 -1.34
C SER A 186 19.28 41.80 -0.07
N GLU A 187 18.09 42.36 -0.24
CA GLU A 187 17.17 42.69 0.86
C GLU A 187 15.81 42.07 0.56
N ILE A 188 15.29 41.22 1.45
CA ILE A 188 13.91 40.73 1.38
C ILE A 188 13.09 41.53 2.38
N VAL A 189 12.06 42.23 1.88
CA VAL A 189 11.06 42.92 2.68
C VAL A 189 9.75 42.17 2.58
N ILE A 190 9.22 41.75 3.72
CA ILE A 190 7.93 41.08 3.78
C ILE A 190 6.82 42.11 3.98
N THR A 191 5.85 42.11 3.08
CA THR A 191 4.81 43.15 2.99
C THR A 191 3.54 42.85 3.79
N THR A 192 3.44 41.65 4.35
CA THR A 192 2.33 41.21 5.20
C THR A 192 2.88 40.47 6.41
N GLU A 193 2.05 40.24 7.43
CA GLU A 193 2.49 39.48 8.60
C GLU A 193 2.97 38.07 8.19
N VAL A 194 4.10 37.65 8.74
CA VAL A 194 4.69 36.34 8.45
C VAL A 194 3.90 35.26 9.17
N GLU A 195 3.45 34.26 8.43
CA GLU A 195 2.87 33.05 8.99
C GLU A 195 3.86 31.88 8.92
N SER A 196 3.79 31.00 9.91
CA SER A 196 4.65 29.80 9.98
C SER A 196 6.13 30.16 10.03
N LYS A 197 6.45 31.16 10.87
CA LYS A 197 7.78 31.74 11.10
C LYS A 197 8.85 30.69 11.37
N ASP A 198 8.48 29.63 12.08
CA ASP A 198 9.39 28.57 12.48
C ASP A 198 10.04 27.84 11.29
N TYR A 199 9.34 27.73 10.16
CA TYR A 199 9.95 27.16 8.94
C TYR A 199 11.06 28.03 8.36
N ILE A 200 11.00 29.35 8.56
CA ILE A 200 12.08 30.27 8.19
C ILE A 200 13.22 30.14 9.20
N GLU A 201 12.92 29.99 10.49
CA GLU A 201 13.94 29.74 11.52
C GLU A 201 14.72 28.45 11.26
N ILE A 202 14.05 27.34 10.90
CA ILE A 202 14.72 26.09 10.47
C ILE A 202 15.65 26.37 9.27
N THR A 203 15.20 27.16 8.29
CA THR A 203 16.04 27.53 7.14
C THR A 203 17.29 28.28 7.59
N LEU A 204 17.14 29.30 8.43
CA LEU A 204 18.26 30.09 8.97
C LEU A 204 19.24 29.24 9.80
N ASP A 205 18.71 28.30 10.60
CA ASP A 205 19.52 27.36 11.38
C ASP A 205 20.38 26.46 10.49
N VAL A 206 19.79 25.85 9.47
CA VAL A 206 20.52 25.02 8.50
C VAL A 206 21.53 25.86 7.71
N LEU A 207 21.14 27.03 7.21
CA LEU A 207 22.03 27.95 6.48
C LEU A 207 23.27 28.30 7.31
N LYS A 208 23.09 28.61 8.60
CA LYS A 208 24.19 28.92 9.53
C LYS A 208 25.15 27.74 9.67
N LYS A 209 24.66 26.50 9.73
CA LYS A 209 25.48 25.28 9.82
C LYS A 209 26.31 25.03 8.57
N PHE A 210 25.82 25.47 7.40
CA PHE A 210 26.56 25.44 6.13
C PHE A 210 27.35 26.75 5.87
N GLY A 211 27.52 27.61 6.88
CA GLY A 211 28.40 28.78 6.81
C GLY A 211 27.79 30.04 6.19
N ILE A 212 26.49 30.05 5.89
CA ILE A 212 25.78 31.22 5.36
C ILE A 212 25.30 32.12 6.50
N LYS A 213 25.48 33.43 6.33
CA LYS A 213 25.04 34.46 7.26
C LYS A 213 23.92 35.29 6.63
N VAL A 214 22.84 35.44 7.38
CA VAL A 214 21.70 36.29 7.04
C VAL A 214 21.39 37.14 8.26
N GLU A 215 21.42 38.46 8.08
CA GLU A 215 20.93 39.40 9.09
C GLU A 215 19.42 39.55 8.89
N HIS A 216 18.65 39.60 9.97
CA HIS A 216 17.21 39.72 9.87
C HIS A 216 16.62 40.47 11.07
N SER A 217 15.46 41.08 10.88
CA SER A 217 14.69 41.69 11.97
C SER A 217 14.17 40.60 12.93
N ARG A 218 13.87 41.00 14.16
CA ARG A 218 13.41 40.06 15.22
C ARG A 218 12.07 39.40 14.88
N ASP A 219 11.20 40.13 14.20
CA ASP A 219 9.88 39.71 13.74
C ASP A 219 9.89 39.02 12.37
N LEU A 220 11.08 38.85 11.77
CA LEU A 220 11.32 38.18 10.49
C LEU A 220 10.65 38.87 9.29
N ILE A 221 10.46 40.18 9.32
CA ILE A 221 9.88 40.95 8.20
C ILE A 221 10.95 41.54 7.26
N GLU A 222 12.19 41.67 7.71
CA GLU A 222 13.32 42.16 6.92
C GLU A 222 14.49 41.21 6.98
N PHE A 223 15.12 40.92 5.83
CA PHE A 223 16.33 40.12 5.73
C PHE A 223 17.36 40.85 4.89
N LYS A 224 18.60 40.95 5.37
CA LYS A 224 19.76 41.46 4.65
C LYS A 224 20.72 40.31 4.40
N ILE A 225 20.97 40.02 3.13
CA ILE A 225 21.77 38.89 2.68
C ILE A 225 22.97 39.44 1.90
N LYS A 226 24.19 39.19 2.39
CA LYS A 226 25.40 39.51 1.63
C LYS A 226 25.49 38.59 0.41
N GLY A 227 25.79 39.18 -0.76
CA GLY A 227 26.09 38.43 -1.97
C GLY A 227 27.43 37.71 -1.89
N LYS A 228 27.71 36.84 -2.86
CA LYS A 228 29.00 36.12 -3.02
C LYS A 228 29.44 35.34 -1.78
N GLN A 229 28.50 34.90 -0.94
CA GLN A 229 28.79 33.94 0.13
C GLN A 229 29.04 32.55 -0.45
N GLN A 230 29.61 31.66 0.36
CA GLN A 230 29.92 30.29 -0.04
C GLN A 230 29.40 29.31 0.99
N TYR A 231 28.66 28.31 0.51
CA TYR A 231 28.24 27.17 1.31
C TYR A 231 29.44 26.26 1.59
N LYS A 232 29.64 25.88 2.86
CA LYS A 232 30.69 24.98 3.32
C LYS A 232 30.15 23.57 3.47
N SER A 233 30.90 22.58 3.00
CA SER A 233 30.55 21.17 3.25
C SER A 233 30.72 20.83 4.73
N CYS A 234 29.85 19.95 5.23
CA CYS A 234 29.88 19.51 6.61
C CYS A 234 29.20 18.14 6.78
N GLU A 235 29.38 17.56 7.96
CA GLU A 235 28.51 16.50 8.45
C GLU A 235 27.32 17.14 9.19
N TYR A 236 26.10 16.74 8.81
CA TYR A 236 24.86 17.31 9.32
C TYR A 236 23.90 16.21 9.76
N THR A 237 23.61 16.12 11.06
CA THR A 237 22.64 15.16 11.59
C THR A 237 21.24 15.76 11.61
N VAL A 238 20.28 15.08 10.99
CA VAL A 238 18.87 15.47 11.00
C VAL A 238 18.19 14.97 12.28
N GLU A 239 17.59 15.91 13.02
CA GLU A 239 16.82 15.61 14.23
C GLU A 239 15.44 15.01 13.93
N GLY A 240 14.81 14.41 14.94
CA GLY A 240 13.46 13.85 14.82
C GLY A 240 12.37 14.90 14.57
N ASP A 241 11.29 14.48 13.91
CA ASP A 241 10.21 15.32 13.42
C ASP A 241 9.11 15.52 14.47
N TYR A 242 8.98 16.73 15.02
CA TYR A 242 7.89 17.03 15.97
C TYR A 242 6.51 16.94 15.30
N SER A 243 6.40 17.32 14.02
CA SER A 243 5.15 17.23 13.26
C SER A 243 4.61 15.80 13.18
N SER A 244 5.49 14.82 12.96
CA SER A 244 5.11 13.40 12.86
C SER A 244 5.06 12.72 14.23
N ALA A 245 5.91 13.12 15.18
CA ALA A 245 5.85 12.64 16.56
C ALA A 245 4.56 13.07 17.27
N ALA A 246 3.97 14.21 16.91
CA ALA A 246 2.70 14.70 17.47
C ALA A 246 1.59 13.64 17.44
N PHE A 247 1.54 12.80 16.41
CA PHE A 247 0.57 11.70 16.29
C PHE A 247 0.73 10.67 17.41
N MET A 248 1.97 10.29 17.72
CA MET A 248 2.27 9.32 18.77
C MET A 248 2.18 9.95 20.17
N LEU A 249 2.52 11.24 20.31
CA LEU A 249 2.32 11.97 21.56
C LEU A 249 0.84 12.08 21.93
N VAL A 250 -0.02 12.42 20.96
CA VAL A 250 -1.47 12.46 21.19
C VAL A 250 -2.02 11.05 21.42
N ALA A 251 -1.57 10.04 20.67
CA ALA A 251 -1.95 8.66 20.91
C ALA A 251 -1.64 8.23 22.36
N GLY A 252 -0.45 8.58 22.86
CA GLY A 252 -0.07 8.36 24.26
C GLY A 252 -0.93 9.13 25.25
N ALA A 253 -1.30 10.38 24.95
CA ALA A 253 -2.15 11.20 25.82
C ALA A 253 -3.60 10.68 25.93
N ILE A 254 -4.14 10.04 24.89
CA ILE A 254 -5.56 9.58 24.87
C ILE A 254 -5.72 8.08 25.12
N ALA A 255 -4.72 7.26 24.77
CA ALA A 255 -4.77 5.80 24.82
C ALA A 255 -3.52 5.16 25.45
N GLY A 256 -2.57 5.95 25.93
CA GLY A 256 -1.26 5.45 26.38
C GLY A 256 -1.16 5.08 27.86
N ASN A 257 -0.48 3.98 28.17
CA ASN A 257 -0.03 3.61 29.50
C ASN A 257 1.51 3.73 29.60
N GLY A 258 2.02 4.90 29.22
CA GLY A 258 3.47 5.19 29.13
C GLY A 258 4.02 5.01 27.73
N VAL A 259 4.03 6.10 26.94
CA VAL A 259 4.64 6.16 25.60
C VAL A 259 5.83 7.10 25.64
N THR A 260 7.00 6.65 25.21
CA THR A 260 8.21 7.47 25.08
C THR A 260 8.64 7.56 23.63
N ILE A 261 8.96 8.77 23.18
CA ILE A 261 9.51 9.03 21.85
C ILE A 261 10.91 9.63 22.00
N ASN A 262 11.92 8.90 21.56
CA ASN A 262 13.30 9.38 21.53
C ASN A 262 13.59 10.23 20.29
N ASN A 263 14.78 10.81 20.25
CA ASN A 263 15.28 11.68 19.17
C ASN A 263 14.44 12.94 18.96
N LEU A 264 13.81 13.44 20.02
CA LEU A 264 13.10 14.71 20.04
C LEU A 264 13.91 15.74 20.84
N ASN A 265 14.70 16.53 20.12
CA ASN A 265 15.55 17.56 20.70
C ASN A 265 14.70 18.64 21.38
N LYS A 266 14.88 18.86 22.68
CA LYS A 266 14.13 19.89 23.41
C LYS A 266 14.44 21.32 22.94
N ASN A 267 15.58 21.55 22.29
CA ASN A 267 16.02 22.86 21.80
C ASN A 267 15.74 23.07 20.30
N SER A 268 14.99 22.16 19.68
CA SER A 268 14.58 22.23 18.27
C SER A 268 13.94 23.57 17.89
N LYS A 269 14.18 24.00 16.65
CA LYS A 269 13.53 25.16 16.01
C LYS A 269 12.25 24.80 15.26
N GLN A 270 11.79 23.55 15.35
CA GLN A 270 10.52 23.14 14.76
C GLN A 270 9.35 23.76 15.52
N GLY A 271 8.51 24.53 14.83
CA GLY A 271 7.30 25.13 15.40
C GLY A 271 6.34 24.12 16.01
N ASP A 272 6.24 22.97 15.35
CA ASP A 272 5.39 21.86 15.79
C ASP A 272 5.81 21.24 17.13
N LYS A 273 6.98 21.61 17.68
CA LYS A 273 7.34 21.34 19.09
C LYS A 273 6.28 21.86 20.06
N ARG A 274 5.51 22.87 19.66
CA ARG A 274 4.37 23.41 20.41
C ARG A 274 3.34 22.35 20.82
N ILE A 275 3.30 21.19 20.17
CA ILE A 275 2.46 20.05 20.60
C ILE A 275 2.68 19.68 22.07
N VAL A 276 3.93 19.76 22.55
CA VAL A 276 4.30 19.43 23.93
C VAL A 276 3.63 20.39 24.91
N ASP A 277 3.71 21.70 24.63
CA ASP A 277 3.12 22.72 25.50
C ASP A 277 1.60 22.68 25.44
N LEU A 278 1.00 22.53 24.26
CA LEU A 278 -0.44 22.41 24.09
C LEU A 278 -1.01 21.20 24.84
N LEU A 279 -0.35 20.05 24.76
CA LEU A 279 -0.79 18.88 25.52
C LEU A 279 -0.68 19.10 27.03
N LYS A 280 0.40 19.74 27.52
CA LYS A 280 0.51 20.14 28.94
C LYS A 280 -0.60 21.11 29.36
N GLU A 281 -0.91 22.11 28.53
CA GLU A 281 -2.00 23.06 28.76
C GLU A 281 -3.36 22.33 28.84
N MET A 282 -3.56 21.36 27.95
CA MET A 282 -4.71 20.43 27.94
C MET A 282 -4.72 19.47 29.13
N GLY A 283 -3.70 19.43 29.99
CA GLY A 283 -3.66 18.58 31.18
C GLY A 283 -2.96 17.24 31.00
N ALA A 284 -2.27 17.02 29.87
CA ALA A 284 -1.53 15.79 29.64
C ALA A 284 -0.34 15.65 30.60
N LYS A 285 -0.12 14.44 31.12
CA LYS A 285 1.09 14.08 31.88
C LYS A 285 2.25 13.88 30.90
N ILE A 286 3.14 14.87 30.80
CA ILE A 286 4.27 14.86 29.88
C ILE A 286 5.58 15.14 30.61
N ASN A 287 6.57 14.28 30.40
CA ASN A 287 7.96 14.50 30.78
C ASN A 287 8.80 14.83 29.53
N VAL A 288 9.68 15.83 29.62
CA VAL A 288 10.54 16.26 28.51
C VAL A 288 11.99 16.19 28.98
N GLU A 289 12.78 15.35 28.34
CA GLU A 289 14.22 15.24 28.58
C GLU A 289 15.00 15.95 27.45
N GLU A 290 16.32 15.78 27.39
CA GLU A 290 17.15 16.44 26.37
C GLU A 290 16.75 16.02 24.94
N ASN A 291 16.58 14.72 24.73
CA ASN A 291 16.33 14.11 23.42
C ASN A 291 15.15 13.12 23.45
N SER A 292 14.23 13.23 24.40
CA SER A 292 13.06 12.36 24.49
C SER A 292 11.86 13.11 25.07
N VAL A 293 10.66 12.66 24.70
CA VAL A 293 9.40 13.11 25.28
C VAL A 293 8.58 11.88 25.65
N SER A 294 8.17 11.81 26.92
CA SER A 294 7.30 10.75 27.43
C SER A 294 5.92 11.32 27.76
N VAL A 295 4.88 10.56 27.46
CA VAL A 295 3.49 10.95 27.68
C VAL A 295 2.68 9.77 28.21
N GLU A 296 1.77 10.06 29.14
CA GLU A 296 0.83 9.10 29.70
C GLU A 296 -0.60 9.59 29.56
N ARG A 297 -1.53 8.64 29.47
CA ARG A 297 -2.96 8.94 29.45
C ARG A 297 -3.35 9.73 30.69
N SER A 298 -4.13 10.77 30.45
CA SER A 298 -4.59 11.70 31.48
C SER A 298 -5.90 12.34 31.03
N GLU A 299 -6.64 12.93 31.98
CA GLU A 299 -7.86 13.66 31.65
C GLU A 299 -7.48 14.96 30.95
N LEU A 300 -7.87 15.07 29.67
CA LEU A 300 -7.64 16.27 28.89
C LEU A 300 -8.76 17.29 29.12
N ARG A 301 -8.47 18.57 29.01
CA ARG A 301 -9.42 19.69 29.04
C ARG A 301 -9.29 20.55 27.79
N ALA A 302 -10.41 21.16 27.38
CA ALA A 302 -10.42 22.10 26.29
C ALA A 302 -9.52 23.31 26.59
N VAL A 303 -8.74 23.71 25.59
CA VAL A 303 -7.91 24.92 25.60
C VAL A 303 -8.12 25.68 24.28
N PRO A 304 -8.02 27.02 24.27
CA PRO A 304 -8.02 27.77 23.02
C PRO A 304 -6.76 27.45 22.22
N ILE A 305 -6.92 27.11 20.93
CA ILE A 305 -5.79 26.80 20.03
C ILE A 305 -5.81 27.79 18.86
N ASP A 306 -4.65 28.35 18.54
CA ASP A 306 -4.42 29.14 17.33
C ASP A 306 -3.61 28.31 16.31
N ALA A 307 -4.18 28.09 15.13
CA ALA A 307 -3.56 27.29 14.07
C ALA A 307 -2.53 28.04 13.21
N LYS A 308 -2.35 29.36 13.40
CA LYS A 308 -1.56 30.23 12.53
C LYS A 308 -0.16 29.68 12.21
N ASP A 309 0.57 29.27 13.24
CA ASP A 309 1.96 28.81 13.11
C ASP A 309 2.12 27.29 13.13
N ILE A 310 1.06 26.55 13.48
CA ILE A 310 1.06 25.09 13.63
C ILE A 310 -0.03 24.37 12.81
N PRO A 311 -0.25 24.74 11.52
CA PRO A 311 -1.36 24.19 10.75
C PRO A 311 -1.28 22.67 10.54
N ASP A 312 -0.08 22.08 10.63
CA ASP A 312 0.14 20.64 10.43
C ASP A 312 -0.17 19.81 11.69
N LEU A 313 -0.24 20.43 12.88
CA LEU A 313 -0.69 19.80 14.13
C LEU A 313 -2.21 19.71 14.26
N ILE A 314 -2.97 20.54 13.53
CA ILE A 314 -4.42 20.65 13.70
C ILE A 314 -5.17 19.33 13.52
N PRO A 315 -4.86 18.45 12.54
CA PRO A 315 -5.56 17.18 12.42
C PRO A 315 -5.50 16.34 13.68
N ILE A 316 -4.33 16.26 14.33
CA ILE A 316 -4.17 15.44 15.52
C ILE A 316 -4.67 16.13 16.78
N LEU A 317 -4.50 17.46 16.90
CA LEU A 317 -5.09 18.25 17.99
C LEU A 317 -6.62 18.20 17.98
N ALA A 318 -7.23 18.11 16.79
CA ALA A 318 -8.66 17.92 16.65
C ALA A 318 -9.12 16.56 17.21
N ILE A 319 -8.33 15.50 17.03
CA ILE A 319 -8.58 14.20 17.65
C ILE A 319 -8.39 14.27 19.17
N ALA A 320 -7.33 14.92 19.67
CA ALA A 320 -7.14 15.15 21.10
C ALA A 320 -8.35 15.90 21.72
N ALA A 321 -8.87 16.91 21.02
CA ALA A 321 -10.05 17.67 21.43
C ALA A 321 -11.32 16.82 21.55
N THR A 322 -11.47 15.75 20.76
CA THR A 322 -12.60 14.82 20.90
C THR A 322 -12.59 14.10 22.26
N GLN A 323 -11.41 13.96 22.88
CA GLN A 323 -11.22 13.26 24.15
C GLN A 323 -11.06 14.23 25.34
N ALA A 324 -11.14 15.55 25.10
CA ALA A 324 -11.01 16.56 26.15
C ALA A 324 -12.35 16.90 26.80
N ASN A 325 -12.35 17.37 28.04
CA ASN A 325 -13.52 17.94 28.69
C ASN A 325 -13.90 19.27 28.04
N PHE A 326 -15.19 19.50 27.81
CA PHE A 326 -15.77 20.70 27.17
C PHE A 326 -15.50 20.84 25.65
N THR A 327 -15.80 22.00 25.08
CA THR A 327 -15.63 22.29 23.65
C THR A 327 -14.31 23.02 23.41
N THR A 328 -13.45 22.45 22.57
CA THR A 328 -12.24 23.09 22.08
C THR A 328 -12.54 23.90 20.83
N VAL A 329 -12.06 25.14 20.78
CA VAL A 329 -12.15 25.99 19.59
C VAL A 329 -10.75 26.23 19.04
N ILE A 330 -10.53 25.80 17.80
CA ILE A 330 -9.30 26.04 17.05
C ILE A 330 -9.55 27.15 16.04
N LYS A 331 -8.85 28.28 16.18
CA LYS A 331 -8.96 29.45 15.30
C LYS A 331 -7.91 29.41 14.19
N ASN A 332 -8.09 30.24 13.16
CA ASN A 332 -7.15 30.46 12.06
C ASN A 332 -6.86 29.23 11.19
N VAL A 333 -7.86 28.37 10.96
CA VAL A 333 -7.68 27.06 10.27
C VAL A 333 -7.83 27.10 8.74
N GLY A 334 -8.11 28.24 8.13
CA GLY A 334 -8.50 28.35 6.72
C GLY A 334 -7.43 27.89 5.74
N ARG A 335 -6.16 28.01 6.14
CA ARG A 335 -5.03 27.57 5.32
C ARG A 335 -4.96 26.05 5.17
N LEU A 336 -5.60 25.29 6.05
CA LEU A 336 -5.72 23.83 5.89
C LEU A 336 -6.47 23.46 4.61
N ARG A 337 -7.34 24.33 4.09
CA ARG A 337 -8.04 24.11 2.81
C ARG A 337 -7.13 24.15 1.59
N LEU A 338 -5.96 24.79 1.73
CA LEU A 338 -4.99 25.03 0.65
C LEU A 338 -3.79 24.07 0.72
N LYS A 339 -3.86 23.03 1.57
CA LYS A 339 -2.81 22.01 1.73
C LYS A 339 -2.94 20.94 0.62
N GLU A 340 -2.49 19.72 0.87
CA GLU A 340 -2.54 18.63 -0.12
C GLU A 340 -3.98 18.23 -0.50
N SER A 341 -4.89 18.44 0.44
CA SER A 341 -6.33 18.24 0.34
C SER A 341 -7.04 19.41 1.03
N ASP A 342 -8.37 19.47 0.97
CA ASP A 342 -9.14 20.26 1.94
C ASP A 342 -9.06 19.57 3.30
N ARG A 343 -7.93 19.76 3.98
CA ARG A 343 -7.60 19.07 5.22
C ARG A 343 -8.54 19.46 6.35
N LEU A 344 -9.06 20.69 6.32
CA LEU A 344 -10.04 21.15 7.31
C LEU A 344 -11.34 20.35 7.16
N GLN A 345 -11.82 20.19 5.94
CA GLN A 345 -12.98 19.34 5.67
C GLN A 345 -12.69 17.87 6.02
N GLY A 346 -11.49 17.38 5.71
CA GLY A 346 -11.06 16.04 6.07
C GLY A 346 -11.10 15.78 7.59
N VAL A 347 -10.63 16.73 8.41
CA VAL A 347 -10.73 16.64 9.88
C VAL A 347 -12.18 16.56 10.34
N LEU A 348 -13.05 17.43 9.80
CA LEU A 348 -14.49 17.38 10.11
C LEU A 348 -15.08 16.02 9.74
N ASN A 349 -14.75 15.47 8.56
CA ASN A 349 -15.22 14.18 8.09
C ASN A 349 -14.76 13.03 8.99
N ILE A 350 -13.50 13.03 9.46
CA ILE A 350 -13.01 12.00 10.39
C ILE A 350 -13.87 12.00 11.66
N ILE A 351 -14.05 13.18 12.27
CA ILE A 351 -14.77 13.32 13.53
C ILE A 351 -16.23 12.90 13.35
N THR A 352 -16.91 13.37 12.30
CA THR A 352 -18.34 13.07 12.09
C THR A 352 -18.59 11.62 11.67
N SER A 353 -17.72 11.02 10.85
CA SER A 353 -17.79 9.59 10.49
C SER A 353 -17.67 8.70 11.73
N LEU A 354 -16.82 9.09 12.68
CA LEU A 354 -16.67 8.40 13.97
C LEU A 354 -17.74 8.83 15.01
N ARG A 355 -18.81 9.51 14.57
CA ARG A 355 -19.93 9.99 15.39
C ARG A 355 -19.58 11.03 16.46
N GLY A 356 -18.42 11.67 16.33
CA GLY A 356 -18.09 12.87 17.09
C GLY A 356 -18.85 14.11 16.58
N THR A 357 -18.80 15.19 17.35
CA THR A 357 -19.47 16.46 16.99
C THR A 357 -18.44 17.56 16.80
N ALA A 358 -18.37 18.10 15.59
CA ALA A 358 -17.56 19.28 15.27
C ALA A 358 -18.29 20.17 14.26
N LYS A 359 -17.94 21.47 14.26
CA LYS A 359 -18.50 22.47 13.35
C LYS A 359 -17.44 23.45 12.89
N ILE A 360 -17.41 23.76 11.60
CA ILE A 360 -16.56 24.81 11.03
C ILE A 360 -17.38 26.10 10.96
N GLU A 361 -16.86 27.19 11.51
CA GLU A 361 -17.44 28.54 11.44
C GLU A 361 -16.32 29.58 11.36
N ASN A 362 -16.46 30.58 10.48
CA ASN A 362 -15.61 31.78 10.44
C ASN A 362 -14.12 31.51 10.70
N ASN A 363 -13.50 30.72 9.83
CA ASN A 363 -12.08 30.36 9.90
C ASN A 363 -11.66 29.61 11.18
N SER A 364 -12.61 28.97 11.86
CA SER A 364 -12.41 28.21 13.09
C SER A 364 -13.11 26.84 12.99
N ILE A 365 -12.68 25.88 13.82
CA ILE A 365 -13.39 24.63 14.05
C ILE A 365 -13.64 24.45 15.55
N ALA A 366 -14.90 24.24 15.92
CA ALA A 366 -15.32 23.94 17.27
C ALA A 366 -15.59 22.43 17.38
N ILE A 367 -15.01 21.78 18.40
CA ILE A 367 -15.05 20.33 18.58
C ILE A 367 -15.56 20.06 20.00
N ARG A 368 -16.67 19.33 20.10
CA ARG A 368 -17.23 18.92 21.39
C ARG A 368 -16.50 17.66 21.87
N GLY A 369 -15.86 17.76 23.03
CA GLY A 369 -15.11 16.65 23.61
C GLY A 369 -15.93 15.70 24.48
N ILE A 370 -15.25 14.76 25.14
CA ILE A 370 -15.79 13.52 25.75
C ILE A 370 -16.65 12.75 24.74
N ALA A 371 -16.18 12.68 23.50
CA ALA A 371 -16.86 12.00 22.42
C ALA A 371 -16.70 10.49 22.58
N SER A 372 -17.83 9.78 22.72
CA SER A 372 -17.88 8.32 22.56
C SER A 372 -17.78 7.97 21.07
N LEU A 373 -16.58 8.06 20.51
CA LEU A 373 -16.34 7.73 19.11
C LEU A 373 -16.75 6.27 18.81
N LYS A 374 -17.30 6.03 17.62
CA LYS A 374 -17.70 4.71 17.14
C LYS A 374 -16.95 4.38 15.86
N GLY A 375 -16.37 3.19 15.80
CA GLY A 375 -15.65 2.71 14.63
C GLY A 375 -16.50 2.79 13.37
N ALA A 376 -15.89 3.31 12.31
CA ALA A 376 -16.51 3.47 11.00
C ALA A 376 -15.43 3.44 9.91
N GLU A 377 -15.86 3.41 8.64
CA GLU A 377 -14.97 3.66 7.53
C GLU A 377 -14.72 5.15 7.36
N VAL A 378 -13.45 5.54 7.17
CA VAL A 378 -13.02 6.94 7.12
C VAL A 378 -12.29 7.22 5.81
N GLU A 379 -12.79 8.22 5.09
CA GLU A 379 -12.18 8.80 3.88
C GLU A 379 -11.12 9.83 4.28
N THR A 380 -9.90 9.67 3.78
CA THR A 380 -8.73 10.46 4.21
C THR A 380 -8.16 11.34 3.09
N LEU A 381 -8.84 11.38 1.93
CA LEU A 381 -8.50 12.21 0.78
C LEU A 381 -7.05 12.05 0.30
N ASN A 382 -6.46 10.86 0.49
CA ASN A 382 -5.04 10.58 0.22
C ASN A 382 -4.06 11.56 0.94
N ASP A 383 -4.49 12.18 2.05
CA ASP A 383 -3.67 13.07 2.89
C ASP A 383 -3.08 12.29 4.06
N HIS A 384 -1.76 12.24 4.11
CA HIS A 384 -1.01 11.48 5.11
C HIS A 384 -1.32 11.91 6.56
N ARG A 385 -1.58 13.21 6.82
CA ARG A 385 -1.92 13.69 8.17
C ARG A 385 -3.32 13.24 8.59
N LEU A 386 -4.26 13.17 7.64
CA LEU A 386 -5.61 12.65 7.88
C LEU A 386 -5.60 11.14 8.15
N VAL A 387 -4.80 10.38 7.38
CA VAL A 387 -4.61 8.93 7.61
C VAL A 387 -4.09 8.66 9.02
N MET A 388 -3.04 9.37 9.45
CA MET A 388 -2.49 9.19 10.79
C MET A 388 -3.46 9.65 11.88
N ALA A 389 -4.18 10.78 11.70
CA ALA A 389 -5.17 11.27 12.65
C ALA A 389 -6.33 10.29 12.84
N ALA A 390 -6.89 9.78 11.74
CA ALA A 390 -7.96 8.79 11.78
C ALA A 390 -7.52 7.47 12.42
N SER A 391 -6.26 7.06 12.20
CA SER A 391 -5.67 5.89 12.87
C SER A 391 -5.59 6.08 14.39
N VAL A 392 -5.13 7.24 14.85
CA VAL A 392 -5.07 7.56 16.30
C VAL A 392 -6.47 7.65 16.90
N ALA A 393 -7.44 8.22 16.19
CA ALA A 393 -8.84 8.24 16.62
C ALA A 393 -9.42 6.82 16.78
N GLY A 394 -8.97 5.88 15.95
CA GLY A 394 -9.35 4.47 16.03
C GLY A 394 -8.93 3.76 17.33
N LEU A 395 -7.89 4.23 18.01
CA LEU A 395 -7.44 3.67 19.30
C LEU A 395 -8.46 3.86 20.42
N VAL A 396 -9.30 4.89 20.33
CA VAL A 396 -10.30 5.25 21.36
C VAL A 396 -11.74 5.07 20.87
N ALA A 397 -11.94 4.80 19.57
CA ALA A 397 -13.26 4.51 19.02
C ALA A 397 -13.73 3.11 19.41
N ASP A 398 -15.02 2.97 19.75
CA ASP A 398 -15.63 1.67 20.02
C ASP A 398 -16.00 0.96 18.71
N GLY A 399 -15.39 -0.20 18.45
CA GLY A 399 -15.51 -0.97 17.20
C GLY A 399 -14.26 -0.88 16.32
N GLU A 400 -14.41 -1.27 15.05
CA GLU A 400 -13.34 -1.21 14.04
C GLU A 400 -13.37 0.11 13.29
N THR A 401 -12.25 0.82 13.25
CA THR A 401 -12.06 1.99 12.38
C THR A 401 -11.30 1.57 11.14
N ILE A 402 -11.92 1.73 9.97
CA ILE A 402 -11.37 1.31 8.68
C ILE A 402 -10.83 2.53 7.93
N ILE A 403 -9.52 2.59 7.76
CA ILE A 403 -8.80 3.69 7.14
C ILE A 403 -8.58 3.40 5.65
N ARG A 404 -9.07 4.31 4.78
CA ARG A 404 -8.78 4.28 3.34
C ARG A 404 -7.39 4.89 3.04
N ASP A 405 -6.83 4.43 1.92
CA ASP A 405 -5.53 4.88 1.37
C ASP A 405 -4.37 4.89 2.38
N PRO A 406 -4.15 3.77 3.12
CA PRO A 406 -3.15 3.72 4.18
C PRO A 406 -1.72 3.94 3.68
N THR A 407 -1.46 3.84 2.38
CA THR A 407 -0.13 4.08 1.78
C THR A 407 0.27 5.55 1.75
N ALA A 408 -0.66 6.50 1.96
CA ALA A 408 -0.35 7.93 1.95
C ALA A 408 0.70 8.32 3.01
N ILE A 409 0.81 7.57 4.13
CA ILE A 409 1.78 7.83 5.20
C ILE A 409 3.24 7.84 4.71
N LYS A 410 3.55 7.15 3.59
CA LYS A 410 4.90 7.10 3.00
C LYS A 410 5.48 8.48 2.69
N LYS A 411 4.64 9.50 2.51
CA LYS A 411 5.06 10.90 2.27
C LYS A 411 5.76 11.57 3.45
N SER A 412 5.55 11.10 4.68
CA SER A 412 6.04 11.79 5.88
C SER A 412 6.46 10.87 7.03
N TYR A 413 5.81 9.71 7.17
CA TYR A 413 6.07 8.76 8.24
C TYR A 413 5.85 7.33 7.74
N PRO A 414 6.76 6.79 6.91
CA PRO A 414 6.63 5.45 6.31
C PRO A 414 6.40 4.33 7.33
N ASN A 415 7.06 4.43 8.49
CA ASN A 415 7.01 3.43 9.56
C ASN A 415 5.90 3.69 10.59
N PHE A 416 4.92 4.55 10.29
CA PHE A 416 3.86 4.94 11.24
C PHE A 416 3.12 3.74 11.83
N TYR A 417 2.65 2.82 10.99
CA TYR A 417 1.90 1.65 11.46
C TYR A 417 2.77 0.63 12.20
N ASP A 418 4.05 0.52 11.85
CA ASP A 418 4.99 -0.32 12.58
C ASP A 418 5.23 0.23 13.99
N ASN A 419 5.39 1.54 14.11
CA ASN A 419 5.54 2.19 15.40
C ASN A 419 4.25 2.09 16.23
N LEU A 420 3.06 2.21 15.61
CA LEU A 420 1.78 2.01 16.29
C LEU A 420 1.65 0.58 16.83
N ARG A 421 2.04 -0.43 16.04
CA ARG A 421 2.08 -1.84 16.46
C ARG A 421 3.12 -2.12 17.53
N LYS A 422 4.31 -1.54 17.44
CA LYS A 422 5.37 -1.65 18.46
C LYS A 422 4.89 -1.14 19.82
N LEU A 423 4.05 -0.09 19.80
CA LEU A 423 3.40 0.42 21.01
C LEU A 423 2.18 -0.41 21.46
N GLY A 424 1.84 -1.50 20.78
CA GLY A 424 0.77 -2.42 21.21
C GLY A 424 -0.62 -2.16 20.64
N ALA A 425 -0.77 -1.29 19.63
CA ALA A 425 -2.07 -1.06 19.01
C ALA A 425 -2.58 -2.29 18.25
N ASP A 426 -3.87 -2.63 18.44
CA ASP A 426 -4.54 -3.68 17.68
C ASP A 426 -4.87 -3.14 16.27
N THR A 427 -4.04 -3.57 15.31
CA THR A 427 -4.16 -3.15 13.92
C THR A 427 -4.09 -4.34 12.97
N MET A 428 -4.79 -4.23 11.84
CA MET A 428 -4.76 -5.26 10.80
C MET A 428 -4.67 -4.64 9.40
N ALA A 429 -3.73 -5.13 8.61
CA ALA A 429 -3.73 -4.94 7.15
C ALA A 429 -4.40 -6.14 6.49
N ARG A 430 -5.48 -5.93 5.72
CA ARG A 430 -6.07 -6.97 4.87
C ARG A 430 -5.53 -6.76 3.45
N SER A 431 -4.69 -7.68 2.96
CA SER A 431 -4.45 -7.81 1.51
C SER A 431 -5.38 -8.89 0.96
N ASN A 432 -6.34 -8.47 0.15
CA ASN A 432 -7.35 -9.28 -0.53
C ASN A 432 -7.23 -9.13 -2.06
N THR A 433 -6.07 -8.70 -2.54
CA THR A 433 -5.79 -8.40 -3.94
C THR A 433 -4.70 -9.32 -4.48
N PHE A 434 -4.86 -9.80 -5.72
CA PHE A 434 -3.90 -10.61 -6.47
C PHE A 434 -3.67 -9.99 -7.86
N GLY A 435 -2.45 -10.08 -8.39
CA GLY A 435 -2.06 -9.59 -9.72
C GLY A 435 -1.54 -8.15 -9.78
N ASN A 436 -0.92 -7.78 -10.90
CA ASN A 436 -0.22 -6.51 -11.12
C ASN A 436 -0.79 -5.65 -12.26
N ALA A 437 -0.81 -6.16 -13.49
CA ALA A 437 -1.45 -5.54 -14.65
C ALA A 437 -2.95 -5.88 -14.69
N LEU A 438 -3.32 -7.14 -14.48
CA LEU A 438 -4.67 -7.63 -14.26
C LEU A 438 -4.86 -7.95 -12.78
N LYS A 439 -5.61 -7.10 -12.07
CA LYS A 439 -5.80 -7.23 -10.62
C LYS A 439 -7.17 -7.76 -10.29
N ILE A 440 -7.24 -8.68 -9.34
CA ILE A 440 -8.49 -9.10 -8.72
C ILE A 440 -8.49 -8.72 -7.25
N THR A 441 -9.59 -8.17 -6.75
CA THR A 441 -9.80 -7.88 -5.32
C THR A 441 -11.09 -8.55 -4.85
N LEU A 442 -10.97 -9.43 -3.86
CA LEU A 442 -12.11 -10.16 -3.32
C LEU A 442 -12.86 -9.33 -2.28
N ILE A 443 -14.18 -9.39 -2.29
CA ILE A 443 -15.06 -8.69 -1.34
C ILE A 443 -16.09 -9.66 -0.73
N GLY A 444 -16.61 -9.30 0.44
CA GLY A 444 -17.61 -10.09 1.15
C GLY A 444 -17.03 -11.25 1.97
N GLU A 445 -17.91 -12.10 2.48
CA GLU A 445 -17.57 -13.20 3.37
C GLU A 445 -18.56 -14.37 3.21
N SER A 446 -18.12 -15.59 3.53
CA SER A 446 -18.89 -16.82 3.25
C SER A 446 -20.23 -16.96 3.99
N HIS A 447 -20.41 -16.24 5.10
CA HIS A 447 -21.64 -16.23 5.92
C HIS A 447 -22.33 -14.86 5.94
N GLY A 448 -21.78 -13.88 5.22
CA GLY A 448 -22.42 -12.59 4.99
C GLY A 448 -23.43 -12.68 3.85
N LYS A 449 -24.02 -11.54 3.46
CA LYS A 449 -25.06 -11.51 2.41
C LYS A 449 -24.57 -11.96 1.04
N ARG A 450 -23.30 -11.67 0.70
CA ARG A 450 -22.70 -11.95 -0.61
C ARG A 450 -21.20 -12.07 -0.53
N ILE A 451 -20.63 -12.71 -1.55
CA ILE A 451 -19.22 -12.63 -1.92
C ILE A 451 -19.10 -11.92 -3.28
N GLY A 452 -17.92 -11.42 -3.63
CA GLY A 452 -17.71 -10.79 -4.93
C GLY A 452 -16.25 -10.59 -5.28
N VAL A 453 -16.03 -10.15 -6.50
CA VAL A 453 -14.71 -9.79 -7.03
C VAL A 453 -14.80 -8.48 -7.80
N ILE A 454 -13.78 -7.64 -7.59
CA ILE A 454 -13.48 -6.45 -8.37
C ILE A 454 -12.30 -6.79 -9.25
N ILE A 455 -12.38 -6.51 -10.55
CA ILE A 455 -11.36 -6.85 -11.54
C ILE A 455 -10.96 -5.57 -12.26
N GLU A 456 -9.67 -5.27 -12.25
CA GLU A 456 -9.06 -4.06 -12.82
C GLU A 456 -8.01 -4.46 -13.87
N GLY A 457 -7.79 -3.63 -14.88
CA GLY A 457 -6.78 -3.88 -15.92
C GLY A 457 -7.23 -4.78 -17.07
N VAL A 458 -8.55 -5.01 -17.19
CA VAL A 458 -9.14 -5.74 -18.31
C VAL A 458 -9.17 -4.85 -19.55
N LEU A 459 -8.68 -5.34 -20.69
CA LEU A 459 -8.73 -4.60 -21.96
C LEU A 459 -10.19 -4.36 -22.39
N LYS A 460 -10.43 -3.31 -23.18
CA LYS A 460 -11.74 -3.10 -23.81
C LYS A 460 -12.01 -4.13 -24.91
N ASP A 461 -13.27 -4.27 -25.28
CA ASP A 461 -13.75 -5.06 -26.42
C ASP A 461 -13.53 -6.58 -26.31
N ILE A 462 -13.29 -7.12 -25.10
CA ILE A 462 -13.27 -8.58 -24.88
C ILE A 462 -14.72 -9.07 -24.82
N GLU A 463 -15.05 -10.03 -25.67
CA GLU A 463 -16.37 -10.66 -25.70
C GLU A 463 -16.58 -11.54 -24.47
N ILE A 464 -17.55 -11.17 -23.65
CA ILE A 464 -17.85 -11.85 -22.40
C ILE A 464 -19.34 -11.73 -22.10
N SER A 465 -19.96 -12.86 -21.75
CA SER A 465 -21.37 -12.92 -21.36
C SER A 465 -21.52 -13.44 -19.93
N GLN A 466 -22.62 -13.08 -19.29
CA GLN A 466 -22.93 -13.59 -17.95
C GLN A 466 -23.11 -15.10 -17.96
N GLU A 467 -23.68 -15.65 -19.03
CA GLU A 467 -23.90 -17.09 -19.24
C GLU A 467 -22.57 -17.84 -19.30
N PHE A 468 -21.56 -17.29 -19.98
CA PHE A 468 -20.23 -17.88 -20.02
C PHE A 468 -19.58 -17.89 -18.63
N ILE A 469 -19.59 -16.76 -17.91
CA ILE A 469 -19.05 -16.69 -16.54
C ILE A 469 -19.79 -17.66 -15.61
N GLN A 470 -21.12 -17.74 -15.72
CA GLN A 470 -21.93 -18.68 -14.96
C GLN A 470 -21.56 -20.12 -15.28
N SER A 471 -21.31 -20.46 -16.55
CA SER A 471 -20.91 -21.81 -16.95
C SER A 471 -19.56 -22.22 -16.34
N GLU A 472 -18.61 -21.30 -16.23
CA GLU A 472 -17.33 -21.53 -15.55
C GLU A 472 -17.51 -21.72 -14.05
N VAL A 473 -18.30 -20.85 -13.40
CA VAL A 473 -18.60 -20.97 -11.96
C VAL A 473 -19.33 -22.27 -11.65
N ASP A 474 -20.24 -22.70 -12.52
CA ASP A 474 -21.01 -23.94 -12.40
C ASP A 474 -20.10 -25.18 -12.48
N LYS A 475 -19.00 -25.12 -13.23
CA LYS A 475 -17.99 -26.18 -13.19
C LYS A 475 -17.45 -26.38 -11.79
N ARG A 476 -17.37 -25.36 -10.92
CA ARG A 476 -16.87 -25.52 -9.54
C ARG A 476 -17.95 -25.92 -8.52
N ARG A 477 -19.23 -25.86 -8.91
CA ARG A 477 -20.39 -26.13 -8.05
C ARG A 477 -20.44 -27.61 -7.62
N SER A 478 -21.04 -27.86 -6.46
CA SER A 478 -21.33 -29.23 -6.01
C SER A 478 -22.49 -29.78 -6.83
N THR A 479 -22.26 -30.82 -7.63
CA THR A 479 -23.25 -31.39 -8.56
C THR A 479 -23.57 -32.86 -8.30
N SER A 480 -22.87 -33.55 -7.40
CA SER A 480 -23.01 -35.00 -7.21
C SER A 480 -23.03 -35.46 -5.76
N ALA A 481 -23.31 -36.75 -5.54
CA ALA A 481 -23.26 -37.39 -4.23
C ALA A 481 -21.83 -37.51 -3.65
N LEU A 482 -20.79 -37.29 -4.48
CA LEU A 482 -19.38 -37.35 -4.10
C LEU A 482 -18.86 -36.03 -3.51
N THR A 483 -19.63 -34.95 -3.62
CA THR A 483 -19.30 -33.63 -3.07
C THR A 483 -20.24 -33.24 -1.92
N THR A 484 -20.00 -32.10 -1.29
CA THR A 484 -20.81 -31.58 -0.18
C THR A 484 -22.30 -31.51 -0.53
N PRO A 485 -23.21 -31.88 0.39
CA PRO A 485 -24.66 -31.72 0.19
C PRO A 485 -25.14 -30.25 0.12
N ARG A 486 -24.26 -29.25 0.29
CA ARG A 486 -24.62 -27.83 0.22
C ARG A 486 -25.01 -27.46 -1.22
N LYS A 487 -26.15 -26.81 -1.39
CA LYS A 487 -26.68 -26.36 -2.69
C LYS A 487 -26.73 -24.83 -2.72
N GLU A 488 -25.58 -24.19 -2.92
CA GLU A 488 -25.57 -22.77 -3.27
C GLU A 488 -25.88 -22.62 -4.77
N SER A 489 -26.71 -21.64 -5.13
CA SER A 489 -27.06 -21.42 -6.55
C SER A 489 -25.91 -20.83 -7.36
N ASP A 490 -24.94 -20.21 -6.69
CA ASP A 490 -23.75 -19.56 -7.27
C ASP A 490 -24.08 -18.63 -8.44
N THR A 491 -25.22 -17.95 -8.33
CA THR A 491 -25.73 -17.06 -9.38
C THR A 491 -24.83 -15.83 -9.49
N VAL A 492 -24.20 -15.70 -10.64
CA VAL A 492 -23.30 -14.59 -11.01
C VAL A 492 -24.14 -13.38 -11.37
N ASN A 493 -23.86 -12.25 -10.72
CA ASN A 493 -24.44 -10.95 -11.05
C ASN A 493 -23.33 -9.96 -11.41
N ILE A 494 -23.30 -9.52 -12.67
CA ILE A 494 -22.37 -8.50 -13.13
C ILE A 494 -22.93 -7.12 -12.78
N VAL A 495 -22.18 -6.34 -12.01
CA VAL A 495 -22.61 -5.02 -11.50
C VAL A 495 -22.07 -3.89 -12.37
N SER A 496 -20.87 -4.02 -12.94
CA SER A 496 -20.21 -2.98 -13.74
C SER A 496 -19.15 -3.54 -14.69
N GLY A 497 -18.67 -2.71 -15.62
CA GLY A 497 -17.50 -2.96 -16.47
C GLY A 497 -17.74 -3.79 -17.74
N ILE A 498 -18.98 -4.24 -17.96
CA ILE A 498 -19.42 -4.94 -19.17
C ILE A 498 -20.65 -4.22 -19.73
N LYS A 499 -20.63 -3.93 -21.03
CA LYS A 499 -21.73 -3.31 -21.77
C LYS A 499 -21.88 -4.01 -23.11
N ASP A 500 -23.11 -4.34 -23.49
CA ASP A 500 -23.44 -4.98 -24.78
C ASP A 500 -22.60 -6.25 -25.08
N GLY A 501 -22.34 -7.05 -24.04
CA GLY A 501 -21.55 -8.30 -24.14
C GLY A 501 -20.03 -8.10 -24.28
N LYS A 502 -19.53 -6.87 -24.04
CA LYS A 502 -18.11 -6.53 -24.16
C LYS A 502 -17.59 -5.78 -22.94
N THR A 503 -16.31 -5.99 -22.63
CA THR A 503 -15.62 -5.24 -21.57
C THR A 503 -15.39 -3.79 -21.97
N THR A 504 -15.55 -2.85 -21.03
CA THR A 504 -15.47 -1.40 -21.32
C THR A 504 -14.14 -0.76 -20.93
N SER A 505 -13.11 -1.55 -20.56
CA SER A 505 -11.88 -1.12 -19.86
C SER A 505 -12.05 -0.48 -18.48
N GLU A 506 -13.29 -0.30 -18.03
CA GLU A 506 -13.62 0.11 -16.67
C GLU A 506 -13.53 -1.06 -15.71
N THR A 507 -13.55 -0.76 -14.41
CA THR A 507 -13.53 -1.78 -13.36
C THR A 507 -14.75 -2.70 -13.45
N ILE A 508 -14.50 -4.00 -13.56
CA ILE A 508 -15.56 -5.03 -13.55
C ILE A 508 -15.84 -5.43 -12.10
N ARG A 509 -17.12 -5.44 -11.72
CA ARG A 509 -17.55 -5.95 -10.41
C ARG A 509 -18.53 -7.09 -10.61
N ILE A 510 -18.26 -8.22 -9.97
CA ILE A 510 -19.13 -9.40 -9.96
C ILE A 510 -19.50 -9.74 -8.53
N GLU A 511 -20.77 -10.04 -8.29
CA GLU A 511 -21.29 -10.45 -6.99
C GLU A 511 -22.03 -11.78 -7.07
N ILE A 512 -21.97 -12.56 -5.99
CA ILE A 512 -22.66 -13.84 -5.83
C ILE A 512 -23.30 -13.84 -4.44
N GLU A 513 -24.61 -14.03 -4.39
CA GLU A 513 -25.38 -14.09 -3.15
C GLU A 513 -25.14 -15.40 -2.38
N ASN A 514 -25.12 -15.35 -1.05
CA ASN A 514 -25.10 -16.55 -0.21
C ASN A 514 -26.53 -16.89 0.22
N LYS A 515 -27.05 -18.07 -0.13
CA LYS A 515 -28.45 -18.46 0.12
C LYS A 515 -28.63 -19.64 1.09
N ASP A 516 -27.66 -20.55 1.20
CA ASP A 516 -27.75 -21.77 2.05
C ASP A 516 -26.80 -21.66 3.26
N VAL A 517 -26.97 -20.60 4.07
CA VAL A 517 -26.16 -20.35 5.29
C VAL A 517 -26.83 -20.99 6.52
N LYS A 518 -26.17 -21.97 7.15
CA LYS A 518 -26.63 -22.63 8.38
C LYS A 518 -25.65 -22.46 9.53
N SER A 519 -25.72 -21.32 10.21
CA SER A 519 -24.80 -20.95 11.30
C SER A 519 -24.92 -21.83 12.55
N GLU A 520 -26.10 -22.38 12.83
CA GLU A 520 -26.43 -23.13 14.07
C GLU A 520 -25.58 -24.38 14.29
N THR A 521 -25.11 -25.03 13.21
CA THR A 521 -24.25 -26.22 13.30
C THR A 521 -22.85 -25.93 13.84
N TYR A 522 -22.37 -24.68 13.76
CA TYR A 522 -21.04 -24.27 14.22
C TYR A 522 -21.00 -23.79 15.68
N GLU A 523 -22.15 -23.52 16.31
CA GLU A 523 -22.20 -23.12 17.73
C GLU A 523 -21.68 -24.23 18.66
N LYS A 524 -22.03 -25.49 18.35
CA LYS A 524 -21.65 -26.65 19.17
C LYS A 524 -20.14 -26.89 19.23
N THR A 525 -19.40 -26.44 18.22
CA THR A 525 -17.95 -26.57 18.12
C THR A 525 -17.23 -25.22 18.26
N ARG A 526 -17.93 -24.17 18.72
CA ARG A 526 -17.40 -22.81 18.79
C ARG A 526 -16.09 -22.70 19.57
N ASN A 527 -15.89 -23.48 20.62
CA ASN A 527 -14.66 -23.39 21.43
C ASN A 527 -13.64 -24.50 21.09
N LEU A 528 -13.97 -25.40 20.17
CA LEU A 528 -13.12 -26.50 19.78
C LEU A 528 -12.34 -26.15 18.50
N ILE A 529 -11.06 -26.49 18.45
CA ILE A 529 -10.22 -26.24 17.28
C ILE A 529 -10.27 -27.44 16.33
N ARG A 530 -10.73 -27.28 15.09
CA ARG A 530 -10.68 -28.42 14.14
C ARG A 530 -9.23 -28.72 13.75
N PRO A 531 -8.72 -29.95 13.96
CA PRO A 531 -7.35 -30.30 13.60
C PRO A 531 -7.07 -30.09 12.10
N GLY A 532 -6.01 -29.35 11.79
CA GLY A 532 -5.62 -29.03 10.41
C GLY A 532 -6.53 -28.01 9.69
N HIS A 533 -7.49 -27.39 10.38
CA HIS A 533 -8.23 -26.22 9.92
C HIS A 533 -7.55 -24.93 10.39
N ALA A 534 -7.90 -23.80 9.76
CA ALA A 534 -7.39 -22.48 10.13
C ALA A 534 -8.01 -21.90 11.43
N ASP A 535 -8.78 -22.68 12.22
CA ASP A 535 -9.53 -22.14 13.35
C ASP A 535 -8.64 -21.45 14.38
N TYR A 536 -7.55 -22.11 14.78
CA TYR A 536 -6.62 -21.55 15.76
C TYR A 536 -5.86 -20.36 15.18
N THR A 537 -5.19 -20.55 14.04
CA THR A 537 -4.35 -19.49 13.44
C THR A 537 -5.16 -18.26 13.02
N ALA A 538 -6.41 -18.44 12.58
CA ALA A 538 -7.29 -17.33 12.28
C ALA A 538 -7.78 -16.62 13.55
N ARG A 539 -8.03 -17.34 14.65
CA ARG A 539 -8.34 -16.72 15.95
C ARG A 539 -7.15 -15.96 16.53
N GLU A 540 -5.95 -16.49 16.44
CA GLU A 540 -4.75 -15.76 16.87
C GLU A 540 -4.55 -14.50 16.01
N LYS A 541 -4.68 -14.63 14.69
CA LYS A 541 -4.49 -13.51 13.77
C LYS A 541 -5.58 -12.44 13.85
N TYR A 542 -6.83 -12.85 14.04
CA TYR A 542 -8.00 -11.96 13.97
C TYR A 542 -8.67 -11.72 15.33
N ALA A 543 -8.17 -12.31 16.40
CA ALA A 543 -8.71 -12.22 17.77
C ALA A 543 -10.24 -12.44 17.81
N SER A 544 -10.94 -11.63 18.60
CA SER A 544 -12.38 -11.72 18.88
C SER A 544 -13.30 -11.53 17.66
N VAL A 545 -12.78 -11.10 16.50
CA VAL A 545 -13.57 -10.78 15.31
C VAL A 545 -13.51 -11.86 14.21
N PHE A 546 -12.84 -12.99 14.45
CA PHE A 546 -12.89 -14.12 13.51
C PHE A 546 -14.30 -14.71 13.42
N ASP A 547 -14.91 -14.65 12.24
CA ASP A 547 -16.15 -15.39 11.99
C ASP A 547 -15.86 -16.90 11.91
N TYR A 548 -16.04 -17.57 13.05
CA TYR A 548 -15.92 -19.02 13.17
C TYR A 548 -16.97 -19.76 12.33
N ARG A 549 -18.02 -19.09 11.88
CA ARG A 549 -19.06 -19.67 11.01
C ARG A 549 -18.48 -19.78 9.60
N GLY A 550 -18.08 -21.01 9.24
CA GLY A 550 -17.58 -21.36 7.91
C GLY A 550 -16.27 -20.70 7.45
N GLY A 551 -15.52 -20.06 8.35
CA GLY A 551 -14.17 -19.55 8.11
C GLY A 551 -14.08 -18.18 7.45
N GLY A 552 -15.19 -17.44 7.34
CA GLY A 552 -15.20 -16.07 6.82
C GLY A 552 -14.55 -15.95 5.44
N PHE A 553 -13.51 -15.11 5.34
CA PHE A 553 -12.71 -14.86 4.13
C PHE A 553 -11.72 -16.00 3.80
N LEU A 554 -11.40 -16.88 4.76
CA LEU A 554 -10.55 -18.06 4.54
C LEU A 554 -11.34 -19.26 4.00
N SER A 555 -12.64 -19.07 3.79
CA SER A 555 -13.54 -20.12 3.31
C SER A 555 -13.23 -20.48 1.87
N GLY A 556 -13.28 -21.78 1.57
CA GLY A 556 -13.29 -22.27 0.19
C GLY A 556 -14.39 -21.60 -0.64
N ARG A 557 -15.48 -21.10 -0.04
CA ARG A 557 -16.55 -20.35 -0.72
C ARG A 557 -16.02 -19.22 -1.61
N MET A 558 -14.98 -18.51 -1.16
CA MET A 558 -14.37 -17.39 -1.87
C MET A 558 -13.82 -17.78 -3.25
N THR A 559 -13.49 -19.04 -3.50
CA THR A 559 -12.96 -19.47 -4.80
C THR A 559 -13.97 -19.40 -5.95
N ALA A 560 -15.27 -19.17 -5.68
CA ALA A 560 -16.24 -18.85 -6.73
C ALA A 560 -15.89 -17.53 -7.42
N CYS A 561 -15.40 -16.56 -6.64
CA CYS A 561 -14.91 -15.29 -7.15
C CYS A 561 -13.64 -15.48 -8.01
N TYR A 562 -12.82 -16.49 -7.69
CA TYR A 562 -11.59 -16.78 -8.44
C TYR A 562 -11.98 -17.30 -9.82
N VAL A 563 -12.93 -18.24 -9.87
CA VAL A 563 -13.45 -18.82 -11.11
C VAL A 563 -14.18 -17.78 -11.95
N ALA A 564 -15.00 -16.91 -11.33
CA ALA A 564 -15.67 -15.83 -12.04
C ALA A 564 -14.68 -14.86 -12.70
N ALA A 565 -13.62 -14.46 -11.99
CA ALA A 565 -12.56 -13.63 -12.57
C ALA A 565 -11.71 -14.39 -13.61
N GLY A 566 -11.43 -15.66 -13.35
CA GLY A 566 -10.70 -16.55 -14.26
C GLY A 566 -11.43 -16.76 -15.58
N ALA A 567 -12.77 -16.73 -15.61
CA ALA A 567 -13.54 -16.76 -16.86
C ALA A 567 -13.19 -15.59 -17.78
N ILE A 568 -13.02 -14.39 -17.22
CA ILE A 568 -12.58 -13.20 -17.97
C ILE A 568 -11.14 -13.38 -18.44
N ALA A 569 -10.25 -13.88 -17.58
CA ALA A 569 -8.87 -14.17 -17.96
C ALA A 569 -8.79 -15.20 -19.10
N LYS A 570 -9.60 -16.27 -19.06
CA LYS A 570 -9.70 -17.26 -20.15
C LYS A 570 -10.11 -16.62 -21.47
N LYS A 571 -11.03 -15.64 -21.47
CA LYS A 571 -11.39 -14.87 -22.69
C LYS A 571 -10.25 -14.00 -23.22
N ILE A 572 -9.36 -13.50 -22.35
CA ILE A 572 -8.13 -12.82 -22.78
C ILE A 572 -7.20 -13.82 -23.47
N LEU A 573 -6.98 -14.98 -22.84
CA LEU A 573 -6.08 -16.04 -23.34
C LEU A 573 -6.56 -16.64 -24.67
N GLU A 574 -7.88 -16.74 -24.87
CA GLU A 574 -8.48 -17.24 -26.11
C GLU A 574 -8.03 -16.45 -27.35
N ARG A 575 -7.75 -15.14 -27.22
CA ARG A 575 -7.23 -14.32 -28.32
C ARG A 575 -5.84 -14.73 -28.81
N LEU A 576 -5.10 -15.47 -27.97
CA LEU A 576 -3.78 -16.01 -28.28
C LEU A 576 -3.81 -17.53 -28.44
N GLU A 577 -4.99 -18.13 -28.52
CA GLU A 577 -5.19 -19.58 -28.59
C GLU A 577 -4.57 -20.37 -27.42
N ILE A 578 -4.32 -19.69 -26.29
CA ILE A 578 -3.75 -20.29 -25.08
C ILE A 578 -4.86 -21.03 -24.34
N LYS A 579 -4.62 -22.31 -24.04
CA LYS A 579 -5.56 -23.16 -23.28
C LYS A 579 -4.98 -23.47 -21.90
N VAL A 580 -5.84 -23.44 -20.88
CA VAL A 580 -5.48 -23.83 -19.51
C VAL A 580 -6.39 -24.97 -19.09
N LEU A 581 -5.80 -26.14 -18.86
CA LEU A 581 -6.51 -27.39 -18.59
C LEU A 581 -6.01 -27.98 -17.27
N ALA A 582 -6.92 -28.32 -16.35
CA ALA A 582 -6.55 -29.01 -15.13
C ALA A 582 -7.38 -30.28 -14.92
N HIS A 583 -6.74 -31.30 -14.34
CA HIS A 583 -7.36 -32.59 -14.08
C HIS A 583 -6.75 -33.27 -12.84
N THR A 584 -7.52 -34.15 -12.22
CA THR A 584 -7.08 -34.93 -11.05
C THR A 584 -6.21 -36.09 -11.49
N VAL A 585 -5.00 -36.20 -10.93
CA VAL A 585 -4.06 -37.31 -11.21
C VAL A 585 -3.88 -38.26 -10.02
N GLN A 586 -4.35 -37.87 -8.83
CA GLN A 586 -4.35 -38.73 -7.65
C GLN A 586 -5.49 -38.38 -6.70
N VAL A 587 -6.13 -39.42 -6.13
CA VAL A 587 -7.00 -39.31 -4.94
C VAL A 587 -6.60 -40.40 -3.95
N GLY A 588 -6.22 -40.00 -2.73
CA GLY A 588 -5.68 -40.93 -1.75
C GLY A 588 -4.50 -41.72 -2.32
N ASN A 589 -4.63 -43.05 -2.37
CA ASN A 589 -3.61 -43.95 -2.91
C ASN A 589 -3.82 -44.33 -4.39
N VAL A 590 -4.93 -43.90 -5.01
CA VAL A 590 -5.22 -44.17 -6.42
C VAL A 590 -4.52 -43.11 -7.27
N LYS A 591 -3.56 -43.54 -8.09
CA LYS A 591 -2.72 -42.65 -8.93
C LYS A 591 -2.82 -43.03 -10.40
N VAL A 592 -2.85 -42.03 -11.26
CA VAL A 592 -2.56 -42.23 -12.69
C VAL A 592 -1.08 -42.59 -12.81
N LYS A 593 -0.79 -43.73 -13.46
CA LYS A 593 0.58 -44.27 -13.59
C LYS A 593 1.21 -44.03 -14.96
N ARG A 594 0.40 -43.65 -15.94
CA ARG A 594 0.83 -43.38 -17.32
C ARG A 594 0.86 -41.88 -17.59
N THR A 595 1.64 -41.48 -18.59
CA THR A 595 1.56 -40.12 -19.14
C THR A 595 0.33 -40.04 -20.04
N LEU A 596 -0.48 -39.00 -19.86
CA LEU A 596 -1.65 -38.71 -20.69
C LEU A 596 -1.28 -37.65 -21.73
N SER A 597 -1.77 -37.79 -22.96
CA SER A 597 -1.58 -36.80 -24.02
C SER A 597 -2.42 -35.53 -23.76
N ASP A 598 -2.05 -34.42 -24.39
CA ASP A 598 -2.80 -33.16 -24.24
C ASP A 598 -4.22 -33.29 -24.81
N GLU A 599 -4.41 -34.08 -25.86
CA GLU A 599 -5.72 -34.40 -26.45
C GLU A 599 -6.58 -35.22 -25.49
N GLU A 600 -6.01 -36.22 -24.82
CA GLU A 600 -6.73 -36.99 -23.79
C GLU A 600 -7.19 -36.09 -22.64
N LEU A 601 -6.34 -35.14 -22.21
CA LEU A 601 -6.71 -34.15 -21.20
C LEU A 601 -7.87 -33.29 -21.68
N GLU A 602 -7.75 -32.69 -22.87
CA GLU A 602 -8.76 -31.79 -23.43
C GLU A 602 -10.13 -32.48 -23.54
N GLN A 603 -10.17 -33.73 -24.00
CA GLN A 603 -11.41 -34.50 -24.16
C GLN A 603 -12.02 -34.96 -22.83
N ASN A 604 -11.20 -35.40 -21.86
CA ASN A 604 -11.70 -36.17 -20.72
C ASN A 604 -11.72 -35.41 -19.39
N HIS A 605 -11.02 -34.28 -19.23
CA HIS A 605 -10.88 -33.62 -17.91
C HIS A 605 -12.22 -33.16 -17.28
N LEU A 606 -13.29 -33.02 -18.08
CA LEU A 606 -14.63 -32.66 -17.62
C LEU A 606 -15.67 -33.78 -17.76
N SER A 607 -15.28 -34.98 -18.22
CA SER A 607 -16.24 -36.05 -18.57
C SER A 607 -16.77 -36.86 -17.38
N ASN A 608 -16.17 -36.69 -16.19
CA ASN A 608 -16.48 -37.47 -14.99
C ASN A 608 -16.42 -36.62 -13.71
N LEU A 609 -16.95 -37.15 -12.62
CA LEU A 609 -17.17 -36.41 -11.38
C LEU A 609 -15.87 -36.08 -10.63
N VAL A 610 -14.83 -36.90 -10.80
CA VAL A 610 -13.51 -36.70 -10.17
C VAL A 610 -12.55 -35.89 -11.05
N ARG A 611 -12.97 -35.54 -12.27
CA ARG A 611 -12.20 -34.77 -13.26
C ARG A 611 -10.85 -35.39 -13.57
N CYS A 612 -10.79 -36.72 -13.63
CA CYS A 612 -9.59 -37.45 -13.99
C CYS A 612 -9.65 -37.74 -15.49
N ALA A 613 -8.63 -37.34 -16.25
CA ALA A 613 -8.62 -37.62 -17.69
C ALA A 613 -8.36 -39.10 -18.02
N ASP A 614 -7.82 -39.87 -17.07
CA ASP A 614 -7.78 -41.33 -17.14
C ASP A 614 -9.11 -41.92 -16.64
N LEU A 615 -9.93 -42.41 -17.57
CA LEU A 615 -11.31 -42.86 -17.29
C LEU A 615 -11.37 -44.13 -16.42
N GLU A 616 -10.35 -44.99 -16.49
CA GLU A 616 -10.29 -46.18 -15.63
C GLU A 616 -9.97 -45.78 -14.20
N LYS A 617 -8.95 -44.94 -14.03
CA LYS A 617 -8.58 -44.43 -12.71
C LYS A 617 -9.65 -43.53 -12.12
N ALA A 618 -10.42 -42.82 -12.94
CA ALA A 618 -11.56 -42.04 -12.47
C ALA A 618 -12.54 -42.89 -11.64
N LYS A 619 -12.92 -44.08 -12.15
CA LYS A 619 -13.82 -45.00 -11.45
C LYS A 619 -13.24 -45.51 -10.13
N GLU A 620 -11.95 -45.86 -10.12
CA GLU A 620 -11.26 -46.28 -8.90
C GLU A 620 -11.20 -45.15 -7.85
N MET A 621 -10.99 -43.90 -8.29
CA MET A 621 -10.99 -42.73 -7.41
C MET A 621 -12.38 -42.48 -6.81
N GLU A 622 -13.47 -42.63 -7.59
CA GLU A 622 -14.84 -42.52 -7.10
C GLU A 622 -15.11 -43.53 -5.97
N ILE A 623 -14.77 -44.81 -6.19
CA ILE A 623 -14.90 -45.87 -5.19
C ILE A 623 -14.08 -45.54 -3.92
N ALA A 624 -12.86 -45.00 -4.08
CA ALA A 624 -12.03 -44.62 -2.95
C ALA A 624 -12.66 -43.50 -2.11
N ILE A 625 -13.27 -42.50 -2.76
CA ILE A 625 -13.96 -41.39 -2.10
C ILE A 625 -15.20 -41.90 -1.35
N GLU A 626 -16.00 -42.76 -1.96
CA GLU A 626 -17.17 -43.37 -1.32
C GLU A 626 -16.79 -44.19 -0.10
N LYS A 627 -15.70 -44.96 -0.19
CA LYS A 627 -15.16 -45.74 0.93
C LYS A 627 -14.63 -44.87 2.06
N ALA A 628 -14.03 -43.72 1.77
CA ALA A 628 -13.61 -42.77 2.80
C ALA A 628 -14.82 -42.13 3.48
N LYS A 629 -15.81 -41.72 2.67
CA LYS A 629 -17.07 -41.14 3.15
C LYS A 629 -17.85 -42.09 4.07
N SER A 630 -17.97 -43.37 3.71
CA SER A 630 -18.66 -44.37 4.55
C SER A 630 -17.94 -44.66 5.87
N LYS A 631 -16.64 -44.37 5.92
CA LYS A 631 -15.83 -44.43 7.15
C LYS A 631 -15.78 -43.10 7.92
N ASN A 632 -16.61 -42.13 7.55
CA ASN A 632 -16.63 -40.79 8.13
C ASN A 632 -15.28 -40.05 8.03
N ASP A 633 -14.47 -40.39 7.02
CA ASP A 633 -13.13 -39.86 6.79
C ASP A 633 -13.05 -39.08 5.46
N SER A 634 -11.91 -38.49 5.14
CA SER A 634 -11.70 -37.75 3.89
C SER A 634 -10.38 -38.07 3.20
N LEU A 635 -10.27 -37.73 1.91
CA LEU A 635 -9.08 -37.91 1.10
C LEU A 635 -8.58 -36.58 0.54
N GLY A 636 -7.27 -36.52 0.33
CA GLY A 636 -6.61 -35.47 -0.45
C GLY A 636 -6.35 -35.96 -1.88
N GLY A 637 -5.66 -35.13 -2.66
CA GLY A 637 -5.35 -35.47 -4.04
C GLY A 637 -4.26 -34.61 -4.66
N ILE A 638 -3.90 -34.95 -5.89
CA ILE A 638 -2.98 -34.17 -6.72
C ILE A 638 -3.72 -33.76 -7.99
N ILE A 639 -3.64 -32.47 -8.32
CA ILE A 639 -4.17 -31.91 -9.56
C ILE A 639 -2.98 -31.53 -10.43
N GLU A 640 -3.00 -31.95 -11.69
CA GLU A 640 -2.08 -31.46 -12.71
C GLU A 640 -2.78 -30.38 -13.53
N CYS A 641 -2.05 -29.33 -13.88
CA CYS A 641 -2.48 -28.28 -14.79
C CYS A 641 -1.48 -28.16 -15.92
N ARG A 642 -1.99 -28.04 -17.15
CA ARG A 642 -1.21 -27.78 -18.35
C ARG A 642 -1.71 -26.50 -19.04
N VAL A 643 -0.76 -25.68 -19.45
CA VAL A 643 -1.01 -24.46 -20.24
C VAL A 643 -0.42 -24.71 -21.61
N LEU A 644 -1.27 -24.73 -22.62
CA LEU A 644 -0.91 -25.05 -24.00
C LEU A 644 -0.78 -23.76 -24.83
N ASN A 645 -0.01 -23.85 -25.92
CA ASN A 645 0.21 -22.76 -26.88
C ASN A 645 0.80 -21.49 -26.29
N MET A 646 1.61 -21.62 -25.24
CA MET A 646 2.24 -20.48 -24.59
C MET A 646 3.32 -19.87 -25.50
N PRO A 647 3.33 -18.54 -25.74
CA PRO A 647 4.42 -17.91 -26.48
C PRO A 647 5.77 -18.05 -25.76
N VAL A 648 6.85 -18.19 -26.54
CA VAL A 648 8.22 -18.23 -26.01
C VAL A 648 8.57 -16.88 -25.40
N GLY A 649 9.25 -16.89 -24.26
CA GLY A 649 9.77 -15.70 -23.59
C GLY A 649 8.78 -14.99 -22.66
N VAL A 650 7.55 -15.47 -22.52
CA VAL A 650 6.61 -14.91 -21.53
C VAL A 650 7.04 -15.30 -20.12
N GLY A 651 6.99 -14.33 -19.20
CA GLY A 651 7.50 -14.43 -17.83
C GLY A 651 8.53 -13.34 -17.57
N GLU A 652 9.10 -13.31 -16.37
CA GLU A 652 10.19 -12.40 -15.98
C GLU A 652 11.27 -13.16 -15.21
N PRO A 653 12.52 -12.68 -15.18
CA PRO A 653 13.55 -13.28 -14.35
C PRO A 653 13.36 -12.94 -12.86
N VAL A 654 13.94 -13.79 -12.00
CA VAL A 654 14.12 -13.57 -10.55
C VAL A 654 12.84 -13.56 -9.70
N PHE A 655 12.07 -12.47 -9.70
CA PHE A 655 10.98 -12.26 -8.71
C PHE A 655 9.57 -12.39 -9.28
N TYR A 656 9.41 -12.25 -10.59
CA TYR A 656 8.12 -12.33 -11.29
C TYR A 656 8.12 -13.47 -12.32
N SER A 657 8.88 -14.52 -12.02
CA SER A 657 8.99 -15.69 -12.88
C SER A 657 7.65 -16.40 -13.03
N LEU A 658 7.47 -17.14 -14.13
CA LEU A 658 6.27 -17.96 -14.32
C LEU A 658 6.03 -18.89 -13.13
N GLU A 659 7.09 -19.53 -12.61
CA GLU A 659 6.98 -20.39 -11.43
C GLU A 659 6.57 -19.59 -10.19
N SER A 660 7.12 -18.38 -10.01
CA SER A 660 6.84 -17.53 -8.85
C SER A 660 5.37 -17.09 -8.81
N GLU A 661 4.88 -16.55 -9.92
CA GLU A 661 3.49 -16.10 -10.06
C GLU A 661 2.50 -17.26 -9.94
N LEU A 662 2.75 -18.36 -10.67
CA LEU A 662 1.91 -19.54 -10.59
C LEU A 662 1.94 -20.17 -9.19
N ALA A 663 3.10 -20.26 -8.53
CA ALA A 663 3.18 -20.80 -7.18
C ALA A 663 2.41 -19.93 -6.18
N GLN A 664 2.57 -18.60 -6.23
CA GLN A 664 1.80 -17.69 -5.38
C GLN A 664 0.29 -17.87 -5.60
N ALA A 665 -0.14 -17.92 -6.86
CA ALA A 665 -1.53 -18.14 -7.22
C ALA A 665 -2.06 -19.47 -6.70
N MET A 666 -1.29 -20.56 -6.82
CA MET A 666 -1.70 -21.88 -6.35
C MET A 666 -1.75 -21.97 -4.82
N PHE A 667 -0.79 -21.39 -4.12
CA PHE A 667 -0.82 -21.35 -2.65
C PHE A 667 -1.94 -20.46 -2.08
N SER A 668 -2.52 -19.57 -2.89
CA SER A 668 -3.72 -18.82 -2.53
C SER A 668 -5.01 -19.67 -2.53
N ILE A 669 -4.98 -20.85 -3.14
CA ILE A 669 -6.10 -21.80 -3.14
C ILE A 669 -6.12 -22.53 -1.79
N PRO A 670 -7.25 -22.51 -1.05
CA PRO A 670 -7.35 -23.21 0.22
C PRO A 670 -7.02 -24.71 0.09
N ALA A 671 -6.37 -25.27 1.12
CA ALA A 671 -5.93 -26.66 1.22
C ALA A 671 -4.72 -27.08 0.34
N VAL A 672 -4.16 -26.18 -0.48
CA VAL A 672 -2.89 -26.47 -1.16
C VAL A 672 -1.73 -26.53 -0.18
N LYS A 673 -0.83 -27.50 -0.37
CA LYS A 673 0.35 -27.76 0.48
C LYS A 673 1.65 -27.96 -0.28
N GLY A 674 1.60 -28.06 -1.60
CA GLY A 674 2.79 -28.15 -2.43
C GLY A 674 2.44 -27.77 -3.88
N VAL A 675 3.42 -27.22 -4.57
CA VAL A 675 3.40 -26.91 -5.99
C VAL A 675 4.72 -27.41 -6.57
N GLU A 676 4.66 -28.13 -7.69
CA GLU A 676 5.85 -28.60 -8.40
C GLU A 676 5.68 -28.39 -9.91
N PHE A 677 6.78 -28.12 -10.62
CA PHE A 677 6.79 -27.84 -12.06
C PHE A 677 7.57 -28.93 -12.80
N GLY A 678 7.07 -29.36 -13.97
CA GLY A 678 7.69 -30.38 -14.81
C GLY A 678 7.91 -31.72 -14.09
N ALA A 679 9.17 -32.14 -14.02
CA ALA A 679 9.59 -33.33 -13.28
C ALA A 679 9.42 -33.18 -11.75
N GLY A 680 9.27 -31.94 -11.26
CA GLY A 680 8.99 -31.64 -9.87
C GLY A 680 10.06 -32.17 -8.92
N PHE A 681 9.64 -32.73 -7.79
CA PHE A 681 10.59 -33.28 -6.81
C PHE A 681 11.40 -34.47 -7.33
N LYS A 682 10.96 -35.13 -8.41
CA LYS A 682 11.74 -36.21 -9.05
C LYS A 682 13.07 -35.70 -9.61
N ALA A 683 13.15 -34.43 -10.01
CA ALA A 683 14.34 -33.82 -10.57
C ALA A 683 15.57 -33.94 -9.65
N ALA A 684 15.37 -33.91 -8.33
CA ALA A 684 16.46 -34.00 -7.34
C ALA A 684 17.24 -35.33 -7.40
N GLY A 685 16.62 -36.39 -7.94
CA GLY A 685 17.27 -37.70 -8.13
C GLY A 685 17.79 -37.94 -9.54
N MET A 686 17.62 -37.01 -10.48
CA MET A 686 17.99 -37.18 -11.88
C MET A 686 19.40 -36.64 -12.16
N ARG A 687 20.10 -37.27 -13.10
CA ARG A 687 21.32 -36.68 -13.68
C ARG A 687 20.95 -35.55 -14.63
N GLY A 688 21.84 -34.58 -14.80
CA GLY A 688 21.64 -33.48 -15.75
C GLY A 688 21.29 -33.96 -17.16
N SER A 689 21.92 -35.03 -17.65
CA SER A 689 21.61 -35.63 -18.97
C SER A 689 20.22 -36.26 -19.07
N GLU A 690 19.63 -36.66 -17.94
CA GLU A 690 18.28 -37.24 -17.88
C GLU A 690 17.22 -36.15 -17.71
N HIS A 691 17.58 -35.06 -17.03
CA HIS A 691 16.70 -33.92 -16.79
C HIS A 691 16.67 -32.93 -17.95
N ASN A 692 17.81 -32.68 -18.60
CA ASN A 692 17.89 -31.75 -19.71
C ASN A 692 16.95 -32.16 -20.83
N ASP A 693 16.12 -31.22 -21.29
CA ASP A 693 15.18 -31.42 -22.38
C ASP A 693 15.87 -31.17 -23.73
N PRO A 694 16.19 -32.22 -24.52
CA PRO A 694 16.92 -32.04 -25.78
C PRO A 694 16.04 -31.33 -26.81
N ILE A 695 16.61 -30.41 -27.56
CA ILE A 695 15.89 -29.57 -28.54
C ILE A 695 16.01 -30.18 -29.94
N LYS A 696 14.89 -30.26 -30.67
CA LYS A 696 14.83 -30.60 -32.09
C LYS A 696 14.06 -29.52 -32.87
N ILE A 697 14.20 -29.54 -34.18
CA ILE A 697 13.36 -28.73 -35.08
C ILE A 697 12.22 -29.62 -35.59
N GLU A 698 10.98 -29.16 -35.44
CA GLU A 698 9.78 -29.81 -35.95
C GLU A 698 8.88 -28.76 -36.61
N ASN A 699 8.53 -28.97 -37.89
CA ASN A 699 7.73 -28.03 -38.69
C ASN A 699 8.24 -26.57 -38.64
N GLY A 700 9.57 -26.37 -38.62
CA GLY A 700 10.19 -25.05 -38.56
C GLY A 700 10.17 -24.37 -37.18
N LYS A 701 9.70 -25.06 -36.13
CA LYS A 701 9.70 -24.58 -34.74
C LYS A 701 10.71 -25.36 -33.89
N LEU A 702 11.33 -24.69 -32.92
CA LEU A 702 12.14 -25.35 -31.89
C LEU A 702 11.19 -26.00 -30.88
N VAL A 703 11.35 -27.30 -30.65
CA VAL A 703 10.58 -28.07 -29.68
C VAL A 703 11.51 -28.95 -28.86
N THR A 704 11.10 -29.35 -27.66
CA THR A 704 11.86 -30.30 -26.85
C THR A 704 11.35 -31.74 -27.02
N LEU A 705 12.24 -32.72 -26.91
CA LEU A 705 11.89 -34.15 -26.97
C LEU A 705 11.20 -34.65 -25.68
N THR A 706 11.46 -33.97 -24.58
CA THR A 706 10.94 -34.21 -23.24
C THR A 706 10.53 -32.89 -22.60
N ASN A 707 9.79 -32.92 -21.49
CA ASN A 707 9.34 -31.70 -20.83
C ASN A 707 9.59 -31.75 -19.31
N ASN A 708 10.79 -32.14 -18.91
CA ASN A 708 11.19 -32.20 -17.50
C ASN A 708 11.24 -30.81 -16.85
N ALA A 709 11.56 -29.76 -17.62
CA ALA A 709 11.50 -28.37 -17.18
C ALA A 709 10.05 -27.85 -17.05
N GLY A 710 9.06 -28.58 -17.56
CA GLY A 710 7.65 -28.21 -17.47
C GLY A 710 7.32 -26.91 -18.20
N GLY A 711 7.94 -26.68 -19.36
CA GLY A 711 7.70 -25.52 -20.21
C GLY A 711 8.37 -24.22 -19.76
N ILE A 712 9.12 -24.24 -18.65
CA ILE A 712 9.71 -23.03 -18.05
C ILE A 712 11.22 -23.20 -17.87
N GLN A 713 11.99 -22.21 -18.34
CA GLN A 713 13.44 -22.15 -18.17
C GLN A 713 13.86 -20.72 -17.82
N GLY A 714 14.60 -20.56 -16.72
CA GLY A 714 15.05 -19.23 -16.26
C GLY A 714 13.89 -18.28 -15.91
N GLY A 715 12.72 -18.82 -15.59
CA GLY A 715 11.52 -18.04 -15.31
C GLY A 715 10.65 -17.69 -16.53
N LEU A 716 11.06 -18.12 -17.72
CA LEU A 716 10.44 -17.78 -18.99
C LEU A 716 9.87 -19.03 -19.67
N SER A 717 8.77 -18.86 -20.40
CA SER A 717 8.18 -19.89 -21.25
C SER A 717 9.16 -20.27 -22.35
N ASN A 718 9.41 -21.57 -22.54
CA ASN A 718 10.20 -22.07 -23.66
C ASN A 718 9.33 -22.51 -24.86
N GLY A 719 8.01 -22.27 -24.80
CA GLY A 719 7.05 -22.62 -25.84
C GLY A 719 6.47 -24.03 -25.76
N MET A 720 7.01 -24.89 -24.88
CA MET A 720 6.43 -26.19 -24.57
C MET A 720 5.29 -26.02 -23.55
N PRO A 721 4.39 -27.02 -23.40
CA PRO A 721 3.33 -26.95 -22.40
C PRO A 721 3.87 -26.63 -21.00
N ILE A 722 3.35 -25.56 -20.38
CA ILE A 722 3.67 -25.31 -18.98
C ILE A 722 2.94 -26.36 -18.16
N ALA A 723 3.66 -27.20 -17.43
CA ALA A 723 3.10 -28.31 -16.68
C ALA A 723 3.47 -28.20 -15.21
N PHE A 724 2.47 -28.20 -14.33
CA PHE A 724 2.69 -28.18 -12.89
C PHE A 724 1.64 -29.00 -12.16
N ARG A 725 1.96 -29.42 -10.93
CA ARG A 725 1.06 -30.16 -10.05
C ARG A 725 0.92 -29.46 -8.72
N ILE A 726 -0.27 -29.58 -8.14
CA ILE A 726 -0.55 -29.10 -6.78
C ILE A 726 -1.00 -30.24 -5.88
N ALA A 727 -0.49 -30.25 -4.65
CA ALA A 727 -0.92 -31.18 -3.61
C ALA A 727 -2.01 -30.55 -2.75
N ILE A 728 -3.17 -31.20 -2.70
CA ILE A 728 -4.33 -30.76 -1.92
C ILE A 728 -4.51 -31.70 -0.73
N LYS A 729 -4.46 -31.15 0.48
CA LYS A 729 -4.64 -31.94 1.71
C LYS A 729 -6.09 -32.43 1.84
N PRO A 730 -6.34 -33.52 2.61
CA PRO A 730 -7.69 -33.93 2.96
C PRO A 730 -8.51 -32.83 3.66
N THR A 731 -9.83 -32.92 3.53
CA THR A 731 -10.78 -32.04 4.21
C THR A 731 -10.68 -32.25 5.73
N SER A 732 -10.42 -31.19 6.49
CA SER A 732 -10.23 -31.29 7.95
C SER A 732 -11.53 -31.47 8.75
N SER A 733 -12.67 -31.10 8.19
CA SER A 733 -13.97 -31.26 8.86
C SER A 733 -14.55 -32.63 8.49
N ILE A 734 -14.32 -33.61 9.37
CA ILE A 734 -14.76 -35.01 9.21
C ILE A 734 -15.58 -35.46 10.43
N ALA A 735 -16.44 -36.46 10.22
CA ALA A 735 -17.32 -36.99 11.27
C ALA A 735 -16.65 -38.08 12.12
N LYS A 736 -15.43 -38.50 11.78
CA LYS A 736 -14.59 -39.36 12.61
C LYS A 736 -14.05 -38.56 13.79
N GLU A 737 -14.13 -39.14 15.00
CA GLU A 737 -13.66 -38.49 16.23
C GLU A 737 -12.14 -38.27 16.20
N GLN A 738 -11.72 -37.07 16.63
CA GLN A 738 -10.32 -36.64 16.68
C GLN A 738 -10.02 -35.93 18.00
N GLN A 739 -8.74 -35.96 18.41
CA GLN A 739 -8.23 -35.17 19.53
C GLN A 739 -8.15 -33.69 19.16
N THR A 740 -8.49 -32.81 20.10
CA THR A 740 -8.45 -31.35 19.97
C THR A 740 -8.30 -30.71 21.36
N VAL A 741 -8.49 -29.39 21.46
CA VAL A 741 -8.54 -28.61 22.69
C VAL A 741 -9.81 -27.76 22.71
N ASP A 742 -10.35 -27.55 23.91
CA ASP A 742 -11.33 -26.49 24.18
C ASP A 742 -10.57 -25.25 24.65
N ILE A 743 -10.49 -24.23 23.79
CA ILE A 743 -9.72 -23.02 24.09
C ILE A 743 -10.38 -22.11 25.14
N LYS A 744 -11.67 -22.33 25.45
CA LYS A 744 -12.34 -21.58 26.52
C LYS A 744 -11.99 -22.18 27.88
N LYS A 745 -11.90 -23.50 27.96
CA LYS A 745 -11.54 -24.23 29.18
C LYS A 745 -10.03 -24.38 29.37
N MET A 746 -9.26 -24.27 28.28
CA MET A 746 -7.83 -24.56 28.23
C MET A 746 -7.52 -26.02 28.62
N GLU A 747 -8.30 -26.95 28.07
CA GLU A 747 -8.21 -28.39 28.33
C GLU A 747 -8.26 -29.22 27.04
N ASP A 748 -7.69 -30.42 27.09
CA ASP A 748 -7.83 -31.41 26.02
C ASP A 748 -9.29 -31.82 25.83
N ALA A 749 -9.68 -32.00 24.57
CA ALA A 749 -11.04 -32.33 24.19
C ALA A 749 -11.08 -33.25 22.96
N LYS A 750 -12.29 -33.68 22.60
CA LYS A 750 -12.54 -34.45 21.38
C LYS A 750 -13.53 -33.73 20.49
N ILE A 751 -13.38 -33.90 19.19
CA ILE A 751 -14.27 -33.32 18.19
C ILE A 751 -14.60 -34.33 17.10
N ALA A 752 -15.88 -34.37 16.73
CA ALA A 752 -16.37 -35.01 15.51
C ALA A 752 -17.26 -33.98 14.81
N VAL A 753 -16.92 -33.62 13.57
CA VAL A 753 -17.61 -32.56 12.83
C VAL A 753 -18.64 -33.19 11.91
N PHE A 754 -19.88 -33.25 12.40
CA PHE A 754 -21.02 -33.66 11.59
C PHE A 754 -21.52 -32.47 10.76
N GLY A 755 -21.69 -32.67 9.45
CA GLY A 755 -22.10 -31.58 8.58
C GLY A 755 -21.94 -31.87 7.09
N ARG A 756 -22.15 -30.83 6.28
CA ARG A 756 -22.08 -30.89 4.82
C ARG A 756 -20.66 -30.57 4.34
N HIS A 757 -19.73 -31.49 4.52
CA HIS A 757 -18.33 -31.33 4.10
C HIS A 757 -18.00 -32.22 2.90
N ASP A 758 -17.03 -31.78 2.09
CA ASP A 758 -16.55 -32.54 0.95
C ASP A 758 -15.68 -33.73 1.44
N PRO A 759 -16.00 -35.00 1.10
CA PRO A 759 -15.16 -36.15 1.44
C PRO A 759 -13.83 -36.15 0.68
N CYS A 760 -13.73 -35.39 -0.40
CA CYS A 760 -12.49 -35.09 -1.09
C CYS A 760 -12.62 -33.71 -1.76
N ILE A 761 -12.00 -32.66 -1.21
CA ILE A 761 -12.09 -31.31 -1.80
C ILE A 761 -11.28 -31.19 -3.11
N ALA A 762 -10.33 -32.11 -3.35
CA ALA A 762 -9.46 -32.08 -4.51
C ALA A 762 -10.26 -32.15 -5.83
N ILE A 763 -11.35 -32.92 -5.90
CA ILE A 763 -12.16 -33.06 -7.14
C ILE A 763 -12.89 -31.78 -7.55
N ARG A 764 -12.96 -30.78 -6.65
CA ARG A 764 -13.53 -29.45 -6.92
C ARG A 764 -12.48 -28.42 -7.33
N ALA A 765 -11.21 -28.76 -7.19
CA ALA A 765 -10.11 -27.83 -7.40
C ALA A 765 -9.77 -27.55 -8.88
N PRO A 766 -9.92 -28.47 -9.86
CA PRO A 766 -9.46 -28.21 -11.22
C PRO A 766 -9.97 -26.89 -11.84
N PRO A 767 -11.26 -26.51 -11.77
CA PRO A 767 -11.70 -25.19 -12.27
C PRO A 767 -11.06 -24.01 -11.55
N ILE A 768 -10.74 -24.16 -10.26
CA ILE A 768 -10.10 -23.12 -9.46
C ILE A 768 -8.64 -22.97 -9.87
N VAL A 769 -7.96 -24.10 -10.11
CA VAL A 769 -6.58 -24.14 -10.62
C VAL A 769 -6.50 -23.51 -11.99
N GLU A 770 -7.39 -23.88 -12.92
CA GLU A 770 -7.46 -23.28 -14.24
C GLU A 770 -7.70 -21.77 -14.16
N ALA A 771 -8.61 -21.32 -13.30
CA ALA A 771 -8.92 -19.91 -13.13
C ALA A 771 -7.71 -19.11 -12.61
N MET A 772 -7.03 -19.60 -11.57
CA MET A 772 -5.87 -18.93 -10.99
C MET A 772 -4.66 -18.96 -11.92
N ALA A 773 -4.44 -20.05 -12.66
CA ALA A 773 -3.42 -20.12 -13.69
C ALA A 773 -3.72 -19.16 -14.84
N ALA A 774 -4.97 -19.11 -15.31
CA ALA A 774 -5.38 -18.19 -16.37
C ALA A 774 -5.19 -16.72 -15.95
N LEU A 775 -5.54 -16.37 -14.71
CA LEU A 775 -5.33 -15.02 -14.15
C LEU A 775 -3.85 -14.65 -14.14
N SER A 776 -2.98 -15.55 -13.64
CA SER A 776 -1.54 -15.32 -13.55
C SER A 776 -0.91 -15.14 -14.95
N ILE A 777 -1.33 -15.96 -15.91
CA ILE A 777 -0.82 -15.91 -17.27
C ILE A 777 -1.32 -14.65 -17.99
N ALA A 778 -2.60 -14.32 -17.87
CA ALA A 778 -3.16 -13.11 -18.44
C ALA A 778 -2.47 -11.85 -17.86
N ASP A 779 -2.18 -11.85 -16.55
CA ASP A 779 -1.44 -10.77 -15.89
C ASP A 779 -0.05 -10.58 -16.50
N LEU A 780 0.74 -11.65 -16.61
CA LEU A 780 2.08 -11.63 -17.20
C LEU A 780 2.07 -11.22 -18.68
N LEU A 781 1.09 -11.69 -19.45
CA LEU A 781 0.95 -11.32 -20.87
C LEU A 781 0.61 -9.84 -21.05
N LEU A 782 -0.25 -9.29 -20.18
CA LEU A 782 -0.60 -7.87 -20.18
C LEU A 782 0.57 -7.01 -19.74
N ALA A 783 1.30 -7.41 -18.69
CA ALA A 783 2.49 -6.73 -18.22
C ALA A 783 3.58 -6.69 -19.30
N GLY A 784 3.82 -7.82 -19.97
CA GLY A 784 4.79 -7.96 -21.06
C GLY A 784 4.32 -7.42 -22.43
N ARG A 785 3.10 -6.87 -22.52
CA ARG A 785 2.49 -6.34 -23.76
C ARG A 785 2.40 -7.36 -24.91
N PHE A 786 2.22 -8.63 -24.58
CA PHE A 786 1.95 -9.70 -25.55
C PHE A 786 0.51 -9.65 -26.09
N VAL A 787 -0.40 -9.02 -25.34
CA VAL A 787 -1.78 -8.74 -25.75
C VAL A 787 -1.93 -7.23 -25.95
N LYS A 788 -2.53 -6.80 -27.07
CA LYS A 788 -2.80 -5.40 -27.40
C LYS A 788 -4.29 -5.08 -27.37
#